data_AF-A0A9D1MKN7-F1
#
_entry.id   AF-A0A9D1MKN7-F1
#
_cell.length_a   1.000
_cell.length_b   1.000
_cell.length_c   1.000
_cell.angle_alpha   90.00
_cell.angle_beta   90.00
_cell.angle_gamma   90.00
#
_symmetry.space_group_name_H-M   'P 1'
#
loop_
_entity.id
_entity.type
_entity.pdbx_description
1 polymer ?
#
loop_
_entity_poly.entity_id
_entity_poly.type
_entity_poly.pdbx_seq_one_letter_code
_entity_poly.pdbx_strand_id
1 'polypeptide(L)'
;MKIATLAVAAVMVSSVALFAAGCGKKTEDTGSYTYREATTSLPTNWNPHSWESNTDGALMAYVTSPLVDMSILNSEEKTYQWVYEMATSVKDVTAANQTDLTKYGVTLPAGQTASNTTSGYVFEIELREGAAWENGEAITADDYVYSMQQLVDPEMLNYRANLYIANESELAGAYNYYYSLQTEIFTAVADLGDYESMEAAVEDGLDVVIDMWNLWGLQGALDADGNECPQYVSISNTTKYRDPAVAEGEEGDWISASEIYAQNAGMLTVGSEYDGVYIGVIVENDNTDTTWDNVGFYKVDDYTVRYVTQSYVDLNTFMTSLTSNWLVYEDLYEELKETVGDLVVTTYGTSKETTMSYGPYKIDSIDTGRQMKFSQNANWYGWDRDEDGKIVTDDYGNYVSTTEFLVDGEHVRQYMTTNIQIDVMTEDTQELAFFRGELTTWNPPADQLGDYAMSDYLYQEDETYTLSLFFNTDLDALKAMDKAGTNTNGVVVSNYNFRKAMSLAIDRSAFCEASPGYKPAYSLMNEQYYYDIYNDPNSVYRYSEPAMQAICNLYGVEYGEGTPYATLEDAYNSITGYNATEAHDLLAKACDELVAAGLYTKGQPINISIAWSQGTLGSDDYAQIAVLNQNINAAAKDTGFGTITFTAVGNMQSPNPYDAVPQGVYAIGCGAWGGAFLYPFRNFQVYMDPDQYSINEAACWDPTTEMLTLTIGGEEVTMTWQAWSNSISGSGVYAQASNEVKLEITAQLEEAYLNLYYRIPICNTVLSYLLSQQCSYYTENYHVLYGFGGLRLMTYNYTDTEWFAAIDAGEIEY
;
A
#
# COMPACT_ATOMS: atom_id res chain seq x y z
N MET A 1 -32.22 -58.18 -24.34
CA MET A 1 -32.73 -58.98 -23.21
C MET A 1 -32.74 -58.08 -21.99
N LYS A 2 -33.94 -57.56 -21.70
CA LYS A 2 -34.49 -57.01 -20.44
C LYS A 2 -33.79 -55.87 -19.65
N ILE A 3 -34.46 -54.71 -19.75
CA ILE A 3 -34.97 -53.79 -18.69
C ILE A 3 -33.92 -52.88 -18.02
N ALA A 4 -34.13 -51.60 -17.65
CA ALA A 4 -34.96 -50.44 -18.03
C ALA A 4 -34.64 -49.36 -16.95
N THR A 5 -34.32 -48.14 -17.41
CA THR A 5 -34.76 -46.79 -16.94
C THR A 5 -34.85 -46.34 -15.45
N LEU A 6 -34.41 -45.08 -15.24
CA LEU A 6 -34.87 -43.97 -14.34
C LEU A 6 -34.26 -43.74 -12.92
N ALA A 7 -33.50 -42.65 -12.82
CA ALA A 7 -33.71 -41.42 -12.00
C ALA A 7 -33.57 -41.36 -10.45
N VAL A 8 -32.74 -40.39 -10.03
CA VAL A 8 -32.94 -39.34 -8.97
C VAL A 8 -32.70 -39.66 -7.47
N ALA A 9 -31.79 -38.85 -6.90
CA ALA A 9 -31.68 -38.28 -5.53
C ALA A 9 -31.22 -39.11 -4.29
N ALA A 10 -30.41 -38.39 -3.47
CA ALA A 10 -30.01 -38.61 -2.07
C ALA A 10 -29.07 -39.80 -1.82
N VAL A 11 -27.97 -39.66 -1.07
CA VAL A 11 -27.95 -39.38 0.38
C VAL A 11 -26.69 -38.60 0.78
N MET A 12 -26.91 -37.37 1.26
CA MET A 12 -26.14 -36.67 2.31
C MET A 12 -26.35 -37.37 3.67
N VAL A 13 -25.46 -37.11 4.64
CA VAL A 13 -25.50 -37.51 6.07
C VAL A 13 -24.85 -38.88 6.32
N SER A 14 -23.72 -39.03 7.03
CA SER A 14 -23.51 -38.63 8.42
C SER A 14 -22.07 -38.96 8.87
N SER A 15 -21.41 -38.00 9.52
CA SER A 15 -20.59 -38.29 10.70
C SER A 15 -20.96 -37.28 11.79
N VAL A 16 -22.22 -37.34 12.21
CA VAL A 16 -22.70 -36.79 13.47
C VAL A 16 -22.53 -37.87 14.53
N ALA A 17 -21.80 -37.51 15.60
CA ALA A 17 -21.81 -38.04 16.95
C ALA A 17 -22.36 -39.46 17.21
N LEU A 18 -21.47 -40.34 17.66
CA LEU A 18 -21.82 -41.41 18.59
C LEU A 18 -21.47 -40.94 20.02
N PHE A 19 -22.39 -40.20 20.64
CA PHE A 19 -22.49 -40.15 22.10
C PHE A 19 -22.95 -41.53 22.59
N ALA A 20 -21.99 -42.39 22.90
CA ALA A 20 -22.19 -43.52 23.79
C ALA A 20 -21.64 -43.13 25.16
N ALA A 21 -22.53 -42.99 26.15
CA ALA A 21 -22.18 -42.83 27.55
C ALA A 21 -21.22 -43.96 27.97
N GLY A 22 -19.96 -43.59 28.21
CA GLY A 22 -18.89 -44.49 28.63
C GLY A 22 -17.82 -43.69 29.37
N CYS A 23 -17.71 -43.92 30.67
CA CYS A 23 -16.78 -43.33 31.63
C CYS A 23 -15.44 -42.82 31.04
N GLY A 24 -15.18 -41.53 31.27
CA GLY A 24 -13.90 -40.82 31.30
C GLY A 24 -12.67 -41.51 30.73
N LYS A 25 -12.33 -41.17 29.48
CA LYS A 25 -10.92 -40.98 29.11
C LYS A 25 -10.73 -39.49 28.91
N LYS A 26 -9.96 -38.86 29.78
CA LYS A 26 -9.41 -37.53 29.53
C LYS A 26 -8.60 -37.64 28.24
N THR A 27 -8.96 -36.86 27.22
CA THR A 27 -8.02 -36.51 26.15
C THR A 27 -6.80 -35.92 26.84
N GLU A 28 -5.63 -36.49 26.57
CA GLU A 28 -4.37 -36.00 27.12
C GLU A 28 -4.07 -34.68 26.42
N ASP A 29 -3.91 -33.61 27.20
CA ASP A 29 -3.66 -32.28 26.65
C ASP A 29 -2.27 -32.27 25.98
N THR A 30 -2.24 -31.95 24.69
CA THR A 30 -0.99 -31.85 23.93
C THR A 30 -0.24 -30.56 24.19
N GLY A 31 -0.83 -29.60 24.95
CA GLY A 31 -0.18 -28.34 25.28
C GLY A 31 0.08 -27.43 24.09
N SER A 32 -0.68 -27.60 23.01
CA SER A 32 -0.53 -26.84 21.78
C SER A 32 -1.27 -25.51 21.87
N TYR A 33 -0.64 -24.48 21.30
CA TYR A 33 -1.20 -23.15 21.08
C TYR A 33 -1.27 -22.90 19.58
N THR A 34 -2.46 -22.91 18.99
CA THR A 34 -2.63 -22.69 17.55
C THR A 34 -3.18 -21.30 17.25
N TYR A 35 -2.54 -20.56 16.36
CA TYR A 35 -3.10 -19.36 15.73
C TYR A 35 -3.89 -19.78 14.48
N ARG A 36 -5.17 -19.42 14.39
CA ARG A 36 -6.11 -19.90 13.36
C ARG A 36 -6.61 -18.75 12.51
N GLU A 37 -6.31 -18.82 11.23
CA GLU A 37 -6.64 -17.77 10.26
C GLU A 37 -7.49 -18.32 9.11
N ALA A 38 -8.19 -17.41 8.45
CA ALA A 38 -8.97 -17.67 7.25
C ALA A 38 -8.41 -16.88 6.06
N THR A 39 -8.43 -17.48 4.88
CA THR A 39 -8.21 -16.81 3.60
C THR A 39 -9.22 -17.30 2.57
N THR A 40 -9.48 -16.52 1.52
CA THR A 40 -10.31 -16.97 0.38
C THR A 40 -9.52 -17.82 -0.61
N SER A 41 -8.19 -17.73 -0.59
CA SER A 41 -7.27 -18.56 -1.38
C SER A 41 -5.89 -18.66 -0.73
N LEU A 42 -5.27 -19.84 -0.77
CA LEU A 42 -3.88 -20.00 -0.33
C LEU A 42 -2.91 -19.29 -1.29
N PRO A 43 -1.77 -18.77 -0.79
CA PRO A 43 -0.71 -18.24 -1.63
C PRO A 43 -0.12 -19.32 -2.53
N THR A 44 0.42 -18.90 -3.67
CA THR A 44 0.99 -19.81 -4.68
C THR A 44 2.45 -19.53 -5.00
N ASN A 45 2.98 -18.37 -4.60
CA ASN A 45 4.35 -17.98 -4.87
C ASN A 45 4.86 -17.01 -3.79
N TRP A 46 5.51 -17.54 -2.76
CA TRP A 46 6.16 -16.77 -1.69
C TRP A 46 7.69 -16.70 -1.86
N ASN A 47 8.16 -16.72 -3.10
CA ASN A 47 9.55 -16.44 -3.43
C ASN A 47 9.85 -14.95 -3.15
N PRO A 48 10.81 -14.59 -2.28
CA PRO A 48 11.12 -13.19 -2.01
C PRO A 48 11.53 -12.40 -3.27
N HIS A 49 11.96 -13.08 -4.35
CA HIS A 49 12.37 -12.45 -5.60
C HIS A 49 11.22 -12.24 -6.61
N SER A 50 10.07 -12.93 -6.47
CA SER A 50 9.05 -12.95 -7.51
C SER A 50 7.60 -13.02 -7.03
N TRP A 51 7.31 -12.88 -5.73
CA TRP A 51 5.93 -12.79 -5.24
C TRP A 51 5.21 -11.57 -5.84
N GLU A 52 3.90 -11.63 -6.07
CA GLU A 52 3.15 -10.54 -6.73
C GLU A 52 1.93 -10.08 -5.93
N SER A 53 1.38 -10.91 -5.06
CA SER A 53 0.18 -10.59 -4.28
C SER A 53 0.46 -10.36 -2.79
N ASN A 54 -0.43 -9.61 -2.12
CA ASN A 54 -0.37 -9.45 -0.66
C ASN A 54 -0.52 -10.80 0.07
N THR A 55 -1.33 -11.71 -0.47
CA THR A 55 -1.50 -13.07 0.07
C THR A 55 -0.19 -13.85 0.05
N ASP A 56 0.61 -13.71 -1.00
CA ASP A 56 1.93 -14.32 -1.09
C ASP A 56 2.90 -13.75 -0.04
N GLY A 57 2.88 -12.43 0.14
CA GLY A 57 3.71 -11.73 1.12
C GLY A 57 3.41 -12.14 2.58
N ALA A 58 2.14 -12.31 2.93
CA ALA A 58 1.70 -12.63 4.29
C ALA A 58 2.31 -13.95 4.82
N LEU A 59 2.51 -14.95 3.96
CA LEU A 59 3.10 -16.23 4.36
C LEU A 59 4.57 -16.09 4.80
N MET A 60 5.32 -15.19 4.16
CA MET A 60 6.74 -14.99 4.47
C MET A 60 6.97 -14.56 5.92
N ALA A 61 6.01 -13.86 6.53
CA ALA A 61 6.08 -13.43 7.93
C ALA A 61 6.24 -14.59 8.93
N TYR A 62 5.89 -15.82 8.53
CA TYR A 62 6.03 -17.01 9.39
C TYR A 62 7.34 -17.77 9.19
N VAL A 63 7.86 -17.79 7.97
CA VAL A 63 8.98 -18.65 7.55
C VAL A 63 10.29 -17.90 7.32
N THR A 64 10.30 -16.59 7.49
CA THR A 64 11.48 -15.73 7.36
C THR A 64 11.70 -14.90 8.64
N SER A 65 12.89 -14.31 8.76
CA SER A 65 13.17 -13.27 9.77
C SER A 65 13.80 -12.06 9.08
N PRO A 66 13.32 -10.83 9.36
CA PRO A 66 13.89 -9.63 8.75
C PRO A 66 15.30 -9.35 9.30
N LEU A 67 16.01 -8.38 8.73
CA LEU A 67 17.29 -7.93 9.30
C LEU A 67 17.07 -7.14 10.59
N VAL A 68 16.07 -6.25 10.58
CA VAL A 68 15.63 -5.47 11.74
C VAL A 68 14.11 -5.50 11.82
N ASP A 69 13.55 -5.19 12.97
CA ASP A 69 12.11 -5.10 13.18
C ASP A 69 11.80 -3.97 14.17
N MET A 70 10.53 -3.66 14.39
CA MET A 70 10.08 -2.69 15.39
C MET A 70 9.26 -3.39 16.47
N SER A 71 9.50 -3.01 17.71
CA SER A 71 8.77 -3.57 18.85
C SER A 71 8.44 -2.51 19.89
N ILE A 72 7.63 -2.90 20.86
CA ILE A 72 7.18 -2.05 21.97
C ILE A 72 8.39 -1.65 22.82
N LEU A 73 8.56 -0.34 23.05
CA LEU A 73 9.46 0.19 24.08
C LEU A 73 8.67 0.44 25.37
N ASN A 74 7.56 1.16 25.24
CA ASN A 74 6.59 1.40 26.31
C ASN A 74 5.17 1.40 25.72
N SER A 75 4.37 0.40 26.09
CA SER A 75 3.03 0.20 25.57
C SER A 75 2.01 1.20 26.11
N GLU A 76 2.20 1.73 27.33
CA GLU A 76 1.33 2.76 27.94
C GLU A 76 1.55 4.12 27.27
N GLU A 77 2.81 4.47 27.01
CA GLU A 77 3.20 5.72 26.34
C GLU A 77 3.14 5.63 24.80
N LYS A 78 2.74 4.47 24.25
CA LYS A 78 2.70 4.18 22.82
C LYS A 78 4.02 4.45 22.09
N THR A 79 5.14 4.09 22.71
CA THR A 79 6.47 4.25 22.12
C THR A 79 7.06 2.91 21.70
N TYR A 80 7.92 2.95 20.71
CA TYR A 80 8.52 1.77 20.07
C TYR A 80 10.04 1.89 20.07
N GLN A 81 10.70 0.81 19.64
CA GLN A 81 12.14 0.75 19.43
C GLN A 81 12.45 -0.09 18.19
N TRP A 82 13.56 0.22 17.53
CA TRP A 82 14.21 -0.71 16.63
C TRP A 82 14.74 -1.91 17.40
N VAL A 83 14.51 -3.11 16.88
CA VAL A 83 15.07 -4.36 17.38
C VAL A 83 15.83 -5.06 16.27
N TYR A 84 16.92 -5.71 16.64
CA TYR A 84 17.83 -6.36 15.70
C TYR A 84 17.51 -7.85 15.61
N GLU A 85 17.09 -8.29 14.42
CA GLU A 85 16.71 -9.66 14.13
C GLU A 85 17.88 -10.41 13.48
N MET A 86 17.90 -10.59 12.17
CA MET A 86 19.04 -11.22 11.47
C MET A 86 20.27 -10.30 11.39
N ALA A 87 20.14 -9.01 11.72
CA ALA A 87 21.26 -8.11 12.00
C ALA A 87 21.55 -8.03 13.51
N THR A 88 22.67 -7.41 13.87
CA THR A 88 23.05 -7.03 15.24
C THR A 88 23.39 -5.55 15.35
N SER A 89 23.75 -4.90 14.24
CA SER A 89 23.79 -3.44 14.12
C SER A 89 23.66 -2.97 12.67
N VAL A 90 23.18 -1.74 12.49
CA VAL A 90 23.16 -1.03 11.20
C VAL A 90 23.69 0.39 11.43
N LYS A 91 24.66 0.82 10.62
CA LYS A 91 25.34 2.10 10.80
C LYS A 91 25.52 2.83 9.47
N ASP A 92 25.24 4.12 9.46
CA ASP A 92 25.68 5.01 8.38
C ASP A 92 27.19 5.25 8.51
N VAL A 93 27.94 4.75 7.53
CA VAL A 93 29.39 4.85 7.43
C VAL A 93 29.83 5.69 6.23
N THR A 94 28.94 6.52 5.69
CA THR A 94 29.18 7.37 4.50
C THR A 94 30.44 8.23 4.67
N ALA A 95 30.61 8.90 5.81
CA ALA A 95 31.78 9.73 6.10
C ALA A 95 33.12 8.97 5.98
N ALA A 96 33.14 7.67 6.32
CA ALA A 96 34.34 6.84 6.25
C ALA A 96 34.55 6.20 4.87
N ASN A 97 33.52 6.17 4.01
CA ASN A 97 33.50 5.45 2.74
C ASN A 97 33.07 6.35 1.56
N GLN A 98 33.41 7.64 1.58
CA GLN A 98 33.08 8.61 0.52
C GLN A 98 33.59 8.20 -0.87
N THR A 99 34.62 7.35 -0.95
CA THR A 99 35.09 6.78 -2.22
C THR A 99 34.06 5.91 -2.91
N ASP A 100 33.17 5.27 -2.15
CA ASP A 100 32.12 4.40 -2.69
C ASP A 100 31.09 5.22 -3.48
N LEU A 101 30.82 6.46 -3.07
CA LEU A 101 29.95 7.40 -3.79
C LEU A 101 30.42 7.57 -5.25
N THR A 102 31.72 7.74 -5.46
CA THR A 102 32.29 7.88 -6.80
C THR A 102 32.43 6.54 -7.51
N LYS A 103 32.78 5.46 -6.80
CA LYS A 103 32.97 4.12 -7.36
C LYS A 103 31.67 3.60 -7.99
N TYR A 104 30.56 3.78 -7.29
CA TYR A 104 29.25 3.22 -7.67
C TYR A 104 28.32 4.23 -8.36
N GLY A 105 28.79 5.46 -8.59
CA GLY A 105 28.06 6.44 -9.40
C GLY A 105 26.79 6.98 -8.76
N VAL A 106 26.80 7.24 -7.45
CA VAL A 106 25.63 7.76 -6.73
C VAL A 106 25.19 9.14 -7.22
N THR A 107 23.89 9.40 -7.16
CA THR A 107 23.26 10.69 -7.47
C THR A 107 23.30 11.60 -6.23
N LEU A 108 23.92 12.76 -6.38
CA LEU A 108 24.04 13.76 -5.31
C LEU A 108 23.12 14.96 -5.57
N PRO A 109 22.52 15.56 -4.51
CA PRO A 109 21.77 16.80 -4.64
C PRO A 109 22.59 17.92 -5.27
N ALA A 110 21.92 18.86 -5.93
CA ALA A 110 22.57 20.01 -6.57
C ALA A 110 23.49 20.75 -5.57
N GLY A 111 24.76 20.93 -5.94
CA GLY A 111 25.77 21.58 -5.10
C GLY A 111 26.52 20.66 -4.14
N GLN A 112 26.17 19.37 -4.04
CA GLN A 112 26.93 18.37 -3.29
C GLN A 112 28.01 17.69 -4.12
N THR A 113 29.03 17.15 -3.44
CA THR A 113 30.14 16.37 -3.99
C THR A 113 30.42 15.18 -3.08
N ALA A 114 31.05 14.12 -3.60
CA ALA A 114 31.42 12.97 -2.76
C ALA A 114 32.25 13.38 -1.52
N SER A 115 33.07 14.43 -1.62
CA SER A 115 33.95 14.87 -0.54
C SER A 115 33.27 15.62 0.62
N ASN A 116 32.12 16.25 0.38
CA ASN A 116 31.36 16.96 1.42
C ASN A 116 30.06 16.25 1.82
N THR A 117 29.69 15.16 1.14
CA THR A 117 28.63 14.25 1.57
C THR A 117 29.15 13.29 2.65
N THR A 118 28.56 13.33 3.85
CA THR A 118 29.05 12.55 5.01
C THR A 118 28.02 11.60 5.63
N SER A 119 26.80 11.56 5.10
CA SER A 119 25.72 10.71 5.61
C SER A 119 24.72 10.35 4.51
N GLY A 120 23.97 9.27 4.73
CA GLY A 120 22.78 8.87 3.99
C GLY A 120 23.01 8.12 2.68
N TYR A 121 24.17 7.47 2.51
CA TYR A 121 24.51 6.75 1.28
C TYR A 121 25.18 5.40 1.46
N VAL A 122 26.01 5.20 2.50
CA VAL A 122 26.73 3.94 2.71
C VAL A 122 26.36 3.39 4.09
N PHE A 123 25.71 2.23 4.12
CA PHE A 123 25.26 1.57 5.32
C PHE A 123 26.00 0.25 5.54
N GLU A 124 26.54 0.06 6.74
CA GLU A 124 27.18 -1.18 7.18
C GLU A 124 26.20 -1.96 8.05
N ILE A 125 25.98 -3.23 7.71
CA ILE A 125 25.06 -4.14 8.39
C ILE A 125 25.88 -5.28 8.97
N GLU A 126 25.95 -5.35 10.30
CA GLU A 126 26.53 -6.48 11.04
C GLU A 126 25.44 -7.56 11.19
N LEU A 127 25.70 -8.76 10.69
CA LEU A 127 24.79 -9.90 10.67
C LEU A 127 24.86 -10.71 11.97
N ARG A 128 23.78 -11.42 12.30
CA ARG A 128 23.70 -12.25 13.51
C ARG A 128 24.45 -13.56 13.34
N GLU A 129 25.51 -13.73 14.13
CA GLU A 129 26.15 -15.04 14.31
C GLU A 129 25.15 -16.06 14.90
N GLY A 130 25.07 -17.25 14.31
CA GLY A 130 24.18 -18.32 14.75
C GLY A 130 22.80 -18.33 14.09
N ALA A 131 22.49 -17.36 13.22
CA ALA A 131 21.38 -17.49 12.29
C ALA A 131 21.57 -18.72 11.37
N ALA A 132 20.51 -19.48 11.15
CA ALA A 132 20.57 -20.73 10.40
C ALA A 132 19.27 -21.00 9.63
N TRP A 133 19.42 -21.71 8.52
CA TRP A 133 18.32 -22.30 7.77
C TRP A 133 17.67 -23.44 8.59
N GLU A 134 16.44 -23.84 8.23
CA GLU A 134 15.70 -24.89 8.94
C GLU A 134 16.39 -26.26 8.91
N ASN A 135 17.34 -26.47 8.00
CA ASN A 135 18.20 -27.66 7.95
C ASN A 135 19.40 -27.59 8.92
N GLY A 136 19.65 -26.43 9.54
CA GLY A 136 20.74 -26.17 10.50
C GLY A 136 22.02 -25.61 9.89
N GLU A 137 22.05 -25.34 8.59
CA GLU A 137 23.18 -24.67 7.94
C GLU A 137 23.23 -23.19 8.32
N ALA A 138 24.43 -22.68 8.60
CA ALA A 138 24.62 -21.31 9.04
C ALA A 138 24.38 -20.33 7.88
N ILE A 139 23.79 -19.18 8.20
CA ILE A 139 23.61 -18.06 7.28
C ILE A 139 24.75 -17.06 7.52
N THR A 140 25.40 -16.62 6.44
CA THR A 140 26.58 -15.75 6.44
C THR A 140 26.43 -14.62 5.43
N ALA A 141 27.39 -13.69 5.41
CA ALA A 141 27.42 -12.61 4.42
C ALA A 141 27.46 -13.13 2.96
N ASP A 142 27.98 -14.33 2.71
CA ASP A 142 28.00 -14.91 1.35
C ASP A 142 26.57 -15.20 0.86
N ASP A 143 25.69 -15.71 1.73
CA ASP A 143 24.28 -15.98 1.41
C ASP A 143 23.52 -14.69 1.03
N TYR A 144 23.77 -13.60 1.76
CA TYR A 144 23.16 -12.29 1.49
C TYR A 144 23.64 -11.71 0.15
N VAL A 145 24.93 -11.82 -0.16
CA VAL A 145 25.52 -11.35 -1.43
C VAL A 145 25.00 -12.18 -2.59
N TYR A 146 25.01 -13.51 -2.47
CA TYR A 146 24.44 -14.41 -3.48
C TYR A 146 22.97 -14.07 -3.74
N SER A 147 22.15 -13.96 -2.68
CA SER A 147 20.72 -13.70 -2.82
C SER A 147 20.46 -12.34 -3.50
N MET A 148 21.19 -11.28 -3.13
CA MET A 148 21.06 -9.98 -3.80
C MET A 148 21.50 -10.06 -5.27
N GLN A 149 22.61 -10.73 -5.56
CA GLN A 149 23.10 -10.91 -6.92
C GLN A 149 22.07 -11.64 -7.79
N GLN A 150 21.40 -12.67 -7.25
CA GLN A 150 20.33 -13.39 -7.93
C GLN A 150 19.07 -12.53 -8.10
N LEU A 151 18.71 -11.75 -7.09
CA LEU A 151 17.57 -10.84 -7.17
C LEU A 151 17.71 -9.85 -8.33
N VAL A 152 18.90 -9.26 -8.52
CA VAL A 152 19.15 -8.30 -9.60
C VAL A 152 19.85 -8.91 -10.82
N ASP A 153 19.79 -10.23 -10.99
CA ASP A 153 20.48 -10.94 -12.08
C ASP A 153 19.89 -10.60 -13.46
N PRO A 154 20.71 -10.12 -14.43
CA PRO A 154 20.23 -9.78 -15.77
C PRO A 154 19.73 -10.97 -16.60
N GLU A 155 20.07 -12.22 -16.23
CA GLU A 155 19.50 -13.41 -16.87
C GLU A 155 18.10 -13.74 -16.35
N MET A 156 17.75 -13.25 -15.15
CA MET A 156 16.48 -13.58 -14.48
C MET A 156 15.43 -12.48 -14.60
N LEU A 157 15.85 -11.21 -14.54
CA LEU A 157 14.96 -10.06 -14.52
C LEU A 157 13.81 -10.22 -13.51
N ASN A 158 14.15 -10.60 -12.27
CA ASN A 158 13.17 -10.86 -11.23
C ASN A 158 12.26 -9.64 -10.98
N TYR A 159 10.96 -9.91 -10.82
CA TYR A 159 9.95 -8.87 -10.60
C TYR A 159 10.25 -7.98 -9.38
N ARG A 160 10.71 -8.57 -8.26
CA ARG A 160 11.00 -7.82 -7.02
C ARG A 160 12.33 -7.07 -7.02
N ALA A 161 13.10 -7.14 -8.11
CA ALA A 161 14.27 -6.29 -8.29
C ALA A 161 13.89 -4.80 -8.28
N ASN A 162 12.63 -4.46 -8.62
CA ASN A 162 12.09 -3.10 -8.59
C ASN A 162 12.26 -2.38 -7.22
N LEU A 163 12.36 -3.12 -6.12
CA LEU A 163 12.62 -2.57 -4.79
C LEU A 163 14.09 -2.13 -4.58
N TYR A 164 15.00 -2.57 -5.45
CA TYR A 164 16.45 -2.40 -5.33
C TYR A 164 17.10 -1.75 -6.56
N ILE A 165 16.38 -1.61 -7.66
CA ILE A 165 16.86 -0.89 -8.87
C ILE A 165 16.12 0.45 -9.08
N ALA A 166 15.24 0.82 -8.16
CA ALA A 166 14.50 2.08 -8.16
C ALA A 166 14.08 2.46 -6.74
N ASN A 167 13.56 3.68 -6.55
CA ASN A 167 13.02 4.23 -5.30
C ASN A 167 14.08 4.46 -4.20
N GLU A 168 13.64 4.63 -2.95
CA GLU A 168 14.52 5.04 -1.84
C GLU A 168 15.57 3.99 -1.48
N SER A 169 15.30 2.71 -1.75
CA SER A 169 16.24 1.61 -1.54
C SER A 169 16.93 1.20 -2.83
N GLU A 170 17.08 2.11 -3.80
CA GLU A 170 17.84 1.80 -5.00
C GLU A 170 19.32 1.58 -4.66
N LEU A 171 19.86 0.45 -5.09
CA LEU A 171 21.23 0.05 -4.93
C LEU A 171 22.08 0.67 -6.04
N ALA A 172 23.13 1.40 -5.67
CA ALA A 172 23.96 2.12 -6.63
C ALA A 172 24.54 1.17 -7.70
N GLY A 173 24.31 1.50 -8.97
CA GLY A 173 24.74 0.70 -10.12
C GLY A 173 23.90 -0.55 -10.43
N ALA A 174 22.90 -0.91 -9.62
CA ALA A 174 22.11 -2.12 -9.81
C ALA A 174 21.19 -2.06 -11.03
N TYR A 175 20.59 -0.90 -11.34
CA TYR A 175 19.79 -0.70 -12.56
C TYR A 175 20.58 -1.06 -13.83
N ASN A 176 21.80 -0.53 -13.95
CA ASN A 176 22.66 -0.78 -15.09
C ASN A 176 23.10 -2.26 -15.18
N TYR A 177 23.33 -2.91 -14.04
CA TYR A 177 23.67 -4.34 -14.00
C TYR A 177 22.47 -5.21 -14.40
N TYR A 178 21.29 -4.93 -13.87
CA TYR A 178 20.04 -5.65 -14.15
C TYR A 178 19.68 -5.66 -15.63
N TYR A 179 19.94 -4.56 -16.35
CA TYR A 179 19.70 -4.47 -17.79
C TYR A 179 20.94 -4.79 -18.66
N SER A 180 22.07 -5.21 -18.09
CA SER A 180 23.35 -5.35 -18.82
C SER A 180 23.34 -6.37 -19.96
N LEU A 181 22.49 -7.40 -19.94
CA LEU A 181 22.37 -8.36 -21.05
C LEU A 181 21.43 -7.88 -22.16
N GLN A 182 20.67 -6.81 -21.93
CA GLN A 182 19.81 -6.22 -22.93
C GLN A 182 20.66 -5.32 -23.82
N THR A 183 20.80 -5.64 -25.12
CA THR A 183 21.53 -4.79 -26.08
C THR A 183 20.80 -3.51 -26.41
N GLU A 184 19.50 -3.49 -26.14
CA GLU A 184 18.61 -2.36 -26.30
C GLU A 184 17.74 -2.25 -25.05
N ILE A 185 17.48 -1.03 -24.61
CA ILE A 185 16.61 -0.77 -23.46
C ILE A 185 15.49 0.17 -23.86
N PHE A 186 14.33 -0.04 -23.25
CA PHE A 186 13.20 0.87 -23.38
C PHE A 186 13.46 2.05 -22.45
N THR A 187 13.59 3.25 -23.04
CA THR A 187 14.00 4.47 -22.34
C THR A 187 12.93 5.53 -22.51
N ALA A 188 12.71 6.32 -21.46
CA ALA A 188 11.81 7.46 -21.52
C ALA A 188 12.30 8.48 -22.55
N VAL A 189 11.38 9.07 -23.29
CA VAL A 189 11.68 10.18 -24.20
C VAL A 189 12.27 11.36 -23.44
N ALA A 190 11.79 11.60 -22.21
CA ALA A 190 12.31 12.62 -21.31
C ALA A 190 13.82 12.46 -21.01
N ASP A 191 14.32 11.23 -20.95
CA ASP A 191 15.75 10.97 -20.70
C ASP A 191 16.65 11.26 -21.92
N LEU A 192 16.05 11.40 -23.11
CA LEU A 192 16.76 11.61 -24.37
C LEU A 192 16.81 13.07 -24.81
N GLY A 193 16.12 13.97 -24.11
CA GLY A 193 16.15 15.41 -24.36
C GLY A 193 14.89 16.15 -23.91
N ASP A 194 14.96 17.49 -23.96
CA ASP A 194 13.83 18.37 -23.65
C ASP A 194 12.84 18.43 -24.84
N TYR A 195 12.03 17.38 -25.01
CA TYR A 195 10.99 17.32 -26.04
C TYR A 195 9.65 17.83 -25.50
N GLU A 196 9.00 18.74 -26.23
CA GLU A 196 7.68 19.30 -25.83
C GLU A 196 6.52 18.29 -26.04
N SER A 197 6.70 17.25 -26.87
CA SER A 197 5.73 16.16 -27.06
C SER A 197 6.39 14.94 -27.70
N MET A 198 5.69 13.80 -27.71
CA MET A 198 6.14 12.59 -28.40
C MET A 198 6.27 12.81 -29.91
N GLU A 199 5.39 13.62 -30.51
CA GLU A 199 5.51 14.01 -31.92
C GLU A 199 6.73 14.87 -32.18
N ALA A 200 7.09 15.77 -31.26
CA ALA A 200 8.31 16.56 -31.38
C ALA A 200 9.56 15.67 -31.37
N ALA A 201 9.58 14.64 -30.51
CA ALA A 201 10.61 13.60 -30.50
C ALA A 201 10.67 12.84 -31.82
N VAL A 202 9.51 12.45 -32.39
CA VAL A 202 9.44 11.81 -33.71
C VAL A 202 9.94 12.73 -34.82
N GLU A 203 9.60 14.03 -34.77
CA GLU A 203 10.06 15.03 -35.75
C GLU A 203 11.58 15.25 -35.70
N ASP A 204 12.20 15.12 -34.52
CA ASP A 204 13.65 15.15 -34.35
C ASP A 204 14.34 13.81 -34.70
N GLY A 205 13.55 12.81 -35.08
CA GLY A 205 14.03 11.55 -35.65
C GLY A 205 14.08 10.37 -34.69
N LEU A 206 13.51 10.48 -33.49
CA LEU A 206 13.33 9.34 -32.59
C LEU A 206 12.20 8.42 -33.09
N ASP A 207 12.38 7.11 -32.99
CA ASP A 207 11.29 6.14 -33.22
C ASP A 207 10.55 5.90 -31.91
N VAL A 208 9.60 6.77 -31.60
CA VAL A 208 8.77 6.63 -30.41
C VAL A 208 7.82 5.46 -30.60
N VAL A 209 7.86 4.51 -29.68
CA VAL A 209 7.16 3.23 -29.71
C VAL A 209 6.26 3.08 -28.48
N ILE A 210 5.17 2.32 -28.63
CA ILE A 210 4.30 1.89 -27.53
C ILE A 210 4.53 0.39 -27.25
N ASP A 211 4.57 0.02 -25.97
CA ASP A 211 4.46 -1.36 -25.49
C ASP A 211 3.02 -1.87 -25.65
N MET A 212 2.72 -2.44 -26.82
CA MET A 212 1.44 -3.02 -27.19
C MET A 212 1.02 -4.18 -26.28
N TRP A 213 1.98 -4.86 -25.63
CA TRP A 213 1.70 -6.01 -24.78
C TRP A 213 1.21 -5.54 -23.42
N ASN A 214 1.99 -4.70 -22.73
CA ASN A 214 1.71 -4.32 -21.36
C ASN A 214 0.69 -3.17 -21.28
N LEU A 215 0.68 -2.25 -22.25
CA LEU A 215 -0.31 -1.17 -22.26
C LEU A 215 -1.71 -1.64 -22.67
N TRP A 216 -1.80 -2.61 -23.59
CA TRP A 216 -3.06 -2.96 -24.26
C TRP A 216 -3.39 -4.47 -24.27
N GLY A 217 -2.57 -5.30 -23.65
CA GLY A 217 -2.83 -6.75 -23.53
C GLY A 217 -2.73 -7.51 -24.85
N LEU A 218 -2.00 -7.00 -25.86
CA LEU A 218 -1.96 -7.61 -27.20
C LEU A 218 -0.87 -8.69 -27.36
N GLN A 219 -0.31 -9.20 -26.28
CA GLN A 219 0.64 -10.31 -26.36
C GLN A 219 -0.04 -11.55 -26.98
N GLY A 220 0.55 -12.08 -28.05
CA GLY A 220 -0.02 -13.19 -28.82
C GLY A 220 -1.22 -12.82 -29.72
N ALA A 221 -1.62 -11.55 -29.78
CA ALA A 221 -2.62 -11.08 -30.75
C ALA A 221 -2.06 -11.17 -32.18
N LEU A 222 -2.93 -11.47 -33.15
CA LEU A 222 -2.55 -11.63 -34.55
C LEU A 222 -3.08 -10.49 -35.42
N ASP A 223 -2.31 -10.10 -36.43
CA ASP A 223 -2.78 -9.25 -37.52
C ASP A 223 -3.64 -10.05 -38.53
N ALA A 224 -4.17 -9.38 -39.54
CA ALA A 224 -5.01 -10.01 -40.57
C ALA A 224 -4.27 -11.06 -41.43
N ASP A 225 -2.94 -10.98 -41.49
CA ASP A 225 -2.08 -11.90 -42.23
C ASP A 225 -1.58 -13.07 -41.35
N GLY A 226 -1.93 -13.06 -40.06
CA GLY A 226 -1.58 -14.08 -39.08
C GLY A 226 -0.22 -13.87 -38.41
N ASN A 227 0.36 -12.68 -38.49
CA ASN A 227 1.60 -12.34 -37.77
C ASN A 227 1.29 -11.88 -36.35
N GLU A 228 2.12 -12.27 -35.38
CA GLU A 228 1.97 -11.85 -33.98
C GLU A 228 2.32 -10.35 -33.79
N CYS A 229 1.63 -9.72 -32.83
CA CYS A 229 1.88 -8.35 -32.39
C CYS A 229 3.26 -8.23 -31.73
N PRO A 230 4.18 -7.39 -32.25
CA PRO A 230 5.41 -7.06 -31.54
C PRO A 230 5.10 -6.34 -30.22
N GLN A 231 5.99 -6.47 -29.23
CA GLN A 231 5.85 -5.73 -27.97
C GLN A 231 5.90 -4.23 -28.22
N TYR A 232 6.97 -3.74 -28.84
CA TYR A 232 7.16 -2.32 -29.08
C TYR A 232 6.85 -1.97 -30.53
N VAL A 233 5.90 -1.05 -30.74
CA VAL A 233 5.45 -0.65 -32.08
C VAL A 233 5.38 0.87 -32.19
N SER A 234 5.96 1.42 -33.26
CA SER A 234 6.01 2.88 -33.49
C SER A 234 4.62 3.51 -33.38
N ILE A 235 4.51 4.67 -32.74
CA ILE A 235 3.25 5.40 -32.56
C ILE A 235 2.61 5.82 -33.90
N SER A 236 3.37 5.78 -34.99
CA SER A 236 2.90 6.07 -36.34
C SER A 236 2.36 4.84 -37.09
N ASN A 237 2.52 3.63 -36.52
CA ASN A 237 2.18 2.38 -37.19
C ASN A 237 0.67 2.10 -37.16
N THR A 238 0.11 1.85 -38.35
CA THR A 238 -1.33 1.62 -38.57
C THR A 238 -1.70 0.14 -38.73
N THR A 239 -0.76 -0.80 -38.56
CA THR A 239 -1.05 -2.24 -38.60
C THR A 239 -1.95 -2.58 -37.43
N LYS A 240 -3.07 -3.26 -37.72
CA LYS A 240 -4.06 -3.63 -36.71
C LYS A 240 -3.87 -5.07 -36.26
N TYR A 241 -3.99 -5.28 -34.95
CA TYR A 241 -4.01 -6.57 -34.30
C TYR A 241 -5.37 -6.84 -33.68
N ARG A 242 -5.74 -8.11 -33.61
CA ARG A 242 -7.02 -8.52 -33.03
C ARG A 242 -7.00 -8.31 -31.51
N ASP A 243 -7.84 -7.42 -31.00
CA ASP A 243 -7.93 -7.12 -29.57
C ASP A 243 -8.67 -8.25 -28.81
N PRO A 244 -8.00 -9.06 -27.98
CA PRO A 244 -8.64 -10.20 -27.32
C PRO A 244 -9.73 -9.79 -26.30
N ALA A 245 -9.76 -8.52 -25.86
CA ALA A 245 -10.75 -8.02 -24.92
C ALA A 245 -12.10 -7.66 -25.58
N VAL A 246 -12.12 -7.46 -26.90
CA VAL A 246 -13.33 -7.12 -27.66
C VAL A 246 -13.84 -8.36 -28.39
N ALA A 247 -15.15 -8.60 -28.43
CA ALA A 247 -15.72 -9.77 -29.13
C ALA A 247 -15.57 -9.65 -30.66
N GLU A 248 -15.42 -10.78 -31.36
CA GLU A 248 -15.18 -10.79 -32.81
C GLU A 248 -16.38 -10.22 -33.58
N GLY A 249 -16.11 -9.24 -34.45
CA GLY A 249 -17.12 -8.55 -35.26
C GLY A 249 -17.79 -7.34 -34.59
N GLU A 250 -17.41 -7.00 -33.35
CA GLU A 250 -17.82 -5.77 -32.68
C GLU A 250 -16.92 -4.58 -33.08
N GLU A 251 -17.44 -3.35 -32.96
CA GLU A 251 -16.64 -2.15 -33.25
C GLU A 251 -15.46 -2.05 -32.27
N GLY A 252 -14.24 -1.88 -32.80
CA GLY A 252 -13.02 -1.83 -31.99
C GLY A 252 -12.31 -3.18 -31.83
N ASP A 253 -12.80 -4.24 -32.46
CA ASP A 253 -12.18 -5.57 -32.40
C ASP A 253 -10.78 -5.65 -33.06
N TRP A 254 -10.34 -4.59 -33.75
CA TRP A 254 -9.01 -4.45 -34.33
C TRP A 254 -8.41 -3.08 -34.03
N ILE A 255 -7.22 -3.08 -33.43
CA ILE A 255 -6.55 -1.84 -33.00
C ILE A 255 -5.07 -1.81 -33.40
N SER A 256 -4.56 -0.62 -33.68
CA SER A 256 -3.16 -0.36 -34.04
C SER A 256 -2.47 0.56 -33.02
N ALA A 257 -1.14 0.56 -33.00
CA ALA A 257 -0.36 1.45 -32.15
C ALA A 257 -0.73 2.93 -32.36
N SER A 258 -0.94 3.35 -33.61
CA SER A 258 -1.39 4.72 -33.93
C SER A 258 -2.77 5.06 -33.39
N GLU A 259 -3.68 4.09 -33.33
CA GLU A 259 -5.01 4.28 -32.77
C GLU A 259 -4.97 4.30 -31.24
N ILE A 260 -4.14 3.46 -30.61
CA ILE A 260 -3.89 3.49 -29.16
C ILE A 260 -3.28 4.84 -28.78
N TYR A 261 -2.22 5.27 -29.47
CA TYR A 261 -1.59 6.55 -29.21
C TYR A 261 -2.58 7.70 -29.36
N ALA A 262 -3.33 7.76 -30.47
CA ALA A 262 -4.29 8.84 -30.69
C ALA A 262 -5.44 8.85 -29.66
N GLN A 263 -5.86 7.69 -29.15
CA GLN A 263 -6.88 7.58 -28.10
C GLN A 263 -6.36 8.01 -26.74
N ASN A 264 -5.05 7.85 -26.48
CA ASN A 264 -4.43 8.05 -25.18
C ASN A 264 -3.36 9.15 -25.19
N ALA A 265 -3.36 10.04 -26.19
CA ALA A 265 -2.33 11.08 -26.37
C ALA A 265 -2.27 12.08 -25.20
N GLY A 266 -3.33 12.16 -24.37
CA GLY A 266 -3.33 12.96 -23.15
C GLY A 266 -2.61 12.32 -21.95
N MET A 267 -2.29 11.02 -22.01
CA MET A 267 -1.59 10.26 -20.97
C MET A 267 -0.19 9.83 -21.42
N LEU A 268 -0.06 9.48 -22.70
CA LEU A 268 1.20 9.04 -23.32
C LEU A 268 2.04 10.25 -23.76
N THR A 269 2.40 11.11 -22.81
CA THR A 269 3.18 12.34 -23.03
C THR A 269 4.60 12.19 -22.52
N VAL A 270 5.52 13.04 -23.01
CA VAL A 270 6.91 13.07 -22.53
C VAL A 270 6.93 13.35 -21.03
N GLY A 271 7.69 12.54 -20.28
CA GLY A 271 7.88 12.65 -18.84
C GLY A 271 6.81 11.99 -17.97
N SER A 272 5.67 11.56 -18.53
CA SER A 272 4.62 10.94 -17.69
C SER A 272 5.05 9.61 -17.09
N GLU A 273 4.31 9.09 -16.11
CA GLU A 273 4.51 7.72 -15.58
C GLU A 273 4.46 6.61 -16.65
N TYR A 274 3.92 6.92 -17.84
CA TYR A 274 3.89 6.01 -18.98
C TYR A 274 5.15 6.14 -19.85
N ASP A 275 5.89 7.24 -19.76
CA ASP A 275 7.13 7.48 -20.49
C ASP A 275 8.27 6.64 -19.89
N GLY A 276 8.88 5.78 -20.71
CA GLY A 276 9.84 4.77 -20.26
C GLY A 276 9.20 3.52 -19.63
N VAL A 277 7.87 3.45 -19.57
CA VAL A 277 7.13 2.26 -19.07
C VAL A 277 6.27 1.63 -20.17
N TYR A 278 5.45 2.43 -20.86
CA TYR A 278 4.51 1.98 -21.89
C TYR A 278 4.67 2.72 -23.22
N ILE A 279 5.26 3.91 -23.21
CA ILE A 279 5.68 4.66 -24.40
C ILE A 279 7.11 5.13 -24.20
N GLY A 280 7.91 5.18 -25.26
CA GLY A 280 9.32 5.52 -25.10
C GLY A 280 10.09 5.30 -26.40
N VAL A 281 11.40 5.20 -26.28
CA VAL A 281 12.29 4.87 -27.39
C VAL A 281 13.13 3.67 -27.01
N ILE A 282 13.31 2.75 -27.95
CA ILE A 282 14.30 1.69 -27.82
C ILE A 282 15.65 2.28 -28.22
N VAL A 283 16.57 2.37 -27.26
CA VAL A 283 17.93 2.86 -27.50
C VAL A 283 18.95 1.74 -27.29
N GLU A 284 20.10 1.88 -27.93
CA GLU A 284 21.24 1.00 -27.67
C GLU A 284 21.66 1.13 -26.19
N ASN A 285 21.83 0.01 -25.52
CA ASN A 285 22.24 0.00 -24.13
C ASN A 285 23.76 0.14 -24.01
N ASP A 286 24.22 1.32 -23.59
CA ASP A 286 25.64 1.61 -23.38
C ASP A 286 26.22 0.91 -22.13
N ASN A 287 25.39 0.28 -21.30
CA ASN A 287 25.78 -0.37 -20.04
C ASN A 287 25.95 -1.89 -20.15
N THR A 288 26.09 -2.43 -21.37
CA THR A 288 26.20 -3.87 -21.62
C THR A 288 27.46 -4.54 -21.05
N ASP A 289 28.47 -3.75 -20.70
CA ASP A 289 29.70 -4.22 -20.05
C ASP A 289 29.62 -4.15 -18.50
N THR A 290 28.47 -3.79 -17.92
CA THR A 290 28.30 -3.68 -16.45
C THR A 290 28.35 -5.05 -15.80
N THR A 291 29.13 -5.18 -14.73
CA THR A 291 29.28 -6.44 -13.97
C THR A 291 28.89 -6.23 -12.50
N TRP A 292 28.74 -7.32 -11.75
CA TRP A 292 28.43 -7.26 -10.32
C TRP A 292 29.41 -6.39 -9.51
N ASP A 293 30.67 -6.26 -9.94
CA ASP A 293 31.67 -5.40 -9.29
C ASP A 293 31.30 -3.90 -9.31
N ASN A 294 30.35 -3.51 -10.18
CA ASN A 294 29.79 -2.16 -10.29
C ASN A 294 28.55 -1.94 -9.42
N VAL A 295 28.08 -2.96 -8.70
CA VAL A 295 26.90 -2.89 -7.85
C VAL A 295 27.30 -2.60 -6.40
N GLY A 296 26.61 -1.66 -5.77
CA GLY A 296 26.89 -1.13 -4.43
C GLY A 296 26.64 -2.07 -3.25
N PHE A 297 26.67 -3.39 -3.43
CA PHE A 297 26.43 -4.37 -2.35
C PHE A 297 27.59 -5.35 -2.23
N TYR A 298 28.28 -5.37 -1.10
CA TYR A 298 29.49 -6.19 -0.96
C TYR A 298 29.75 -6.69 0.47
N LYS A 299 30.37 -7.87 0.54
CA LYS A 299 30.86 -8.50 1.77
C LYS A 299 32.09 -7.75 2.32
N VAL A 300 32.11 -7.51 3.63
CA VAL A 300 33.27 -6.99 4.37
C VAL A 300 34.00 -8.12 5.07
N ASP A 301 33.25 -8.98 5.77
CA ASP A 301 33.71 -10.23 6.40
C ASP A 301 32.54 -11.22 6.50
N ASP A 302 32.72 -12.38 7.15
CA ASP A 302 31.73 -13.47 7.18
C ASP A 302 30.36 -13.07 7.78
N TYR A 303 30.30 -11.98 8.56
CA TYR A 303 29.06 -11.50 9.18
C TYR A 303 28.89 -9.99 9.02
N THR A 304 29.44 -9.39 7.96
CA THR A 304 29.28 -7.96 7.69
C THR A 304 29.12 -7.71 6.21
N VAL A 305 28.06 -6.99 5.82
CA VAL A 305 27.82 -6.52 4.46
C VAL A 305 27.70 -5.00 4.42
N ARG A 306 27.97 -4.40 3.26
CA ARG A 306 27.76 -2.97 3.00
C ARG A 306 26.83 -2.76 1.84
N TYR A 307 25.99 -1.76 2.01
CA TYR A 307 24.96 -1.32 1.08
C TYR A 307 25.21 0.14 0.70
N VAL A 308 25.25 0.45 -0.59
CA VAL A 308 25.40 1.81 -1.11
C VAL A 308 24.14 2.22 -1.87
N THR A 309 23.41 3.22 -1.37
CA THR A 309 22.18 3.70 -2.02
C THR A 309 22.50 4.64 -3.20
N GLN A 310 21.67 4.64 -4.24
CA GLN A 310 21.83 5.51 -5.41
C GLN A 310 21.56 6.98 -5.06
N SER A 311 20.60 7.24 -4.18
CA SER A 311 20.23 8.59 -3.73
C SER A 311 20.32 8.71 -2.21
N TYR A 312 20.17 9.94 -1.68
CA TYR A 312 20.21 10.18 -0.24
C TYR A 312 19.03 9.50 0.46
N VAL A 313 19.31 8.80 1.56
CA VAL A 313 18.32 8.15 2.42
C VAL A 313 18.69 8.41 3.89
N ASP A 314 17.73 8.79 4.72
CA ASP A 314 17.96 8.83 6.17
C ASP A 314 18.18 7.42 6.73
N LEU A 315 19.00 7.28 7.77
CA LEU A 315 19.27 5.97 8.38
C LEU A 315 17.99 5.21 8.75
N ASN A 316 16.97 5.90 9.28
CA ASN A 316 15.76 5.20 9.68
C ASN A 316 14.88 4.81 8.49
N THR A 317 14.84 5.62 7.43
CA THR A 317 14.20 5.23 6.17
C THR A 317 14.91 4.00 5.57
N PHE A 318 16.24 3.95 5.65
CA PHE A 318 17.01 2.76 5.26
C PHE A 318 16.68 1.57 6.16
N MET A 319 16.59 1.74 7.48
CA MET A 319 16.19 0.68 8.42
C MET A 319 14.79 0.13 8.12
N THR A 320 13.84 0.96 7.67
CA THR A 320 12.52 0.49 7.21
C THR A 320 12.65 -0.48 6.03
N SER A 321 13.60 -0.28 5.11
CA SER A 321 13.83 -1.24 4.01
C SER A 321 14.32 -2.62 4.51
N LEU A 322 14.97 -2.64 5.68
CA LEU A 322 15.53 -3.82 6.32
C LEU A 322 14.53 -4.58 7.21
N THR A 323 13.27 -4.13 7.27
CA THR A 323 12.16 -4.91 7.89
C THR A 323 11.66 -6.03 6.98
N SER A 324 12.31 -6.21 5.84
CA SER A 324 12.16 -7.34 4.93
C SER A 324 13.51 -8.01 4.70
N ASN A 325 13.53 -9.12 3.98
CA ASN A 325 14.76 -9.83 3.68
C ASN A 325 14.68 -10.48 2.29
N TRP A 326 15.78 -10.47 1.55
CA TRP A 326 15.88 -11.03 0.20
C TRP A 326 16.53 -12.42 0.17
N LEU A 327 16.84 -13.00 1.33
CA LEU A 327 17.54 -14.28 1.42
C LEU A 327 16.81 -15.43 0.72
N VAL A 328 17.56 -16.18 -0.08
CA VAL A 328 17.18 -17.47 -0.67
C VAL A 328 18.27 -18.50 -0.40
N TYR A 329 17.88 -19.77 -0.26
CA TYR A 329 18.83 -20.85 0.00
C TYR A 329 19.48 -21.33 -1.31
N GLU A 330 20.78 -21.08 -1.48
CA GLU A 330 21.53 -21.23 -2.74
C GLU A 330 21.31 -22.58 -3.42
N ASP A 331 21.57 -23.70 -2.74
CA ASP A 331 21.47 -25.04 -3.33
C ASP A 331 20.08 -25.32 -3.92
N LEU A 332 19.02 -24.95 -3.20
CA LEU A 332 17.64 -25.16 -3.65
C LEU A 332 17.26 -24.14 -4.73
N TYR A 333 17.73 -22.90 -4.63
CA TYR A 333 17.47 -21.87 -5.62
C TYR A 333 18.05 -22.25 -6.98
N GLU A 334 19.32 -22.69 -7.00
CA GLU A 334 20.01 -23.19 -8.20
C GLU A 334 19.39 -24.48 -8.74
N GLU A 335 19.02 -25.44 -7.87
CA GLU A 335 18.36 -26.69 -8.29
C GLU A 335 17.03 -26.42 -9.03
N LEU A 336 16.30 -25.39 -8.59
CA LEU A 336 14.96 -25.07 -9.08
C LEU A 336 14.94 -24.09 -10.26
N LYS A 337 16.12 -23.68 -10.77
CA LYS A 337 16.21 -22.84 -11.96
C LYS A 337 15.83 -23.60 -13.23
N GLU A 338 15.09 -22.94 -14.09
CA GLU A 338 14.79 -23.41 -15.44
C GLU A 338 14.78 -22.24 -16.44
N THR A 339 14.98 -22.54 -17.72
CA THR A 339 14.93 -21.54 -18.79
C THR A 339 13.53 -21.50 -19.39
N VAL A 340 12.89 -20.33 -19.36
CA VAL A 340 11.60 -20.06 -20.00
C VAL A 340 11.80 -18.93 -21.00
N GLY A 341 11.78 -19.27 -22.28
CA GLY A 341 12.15 -18.32 -23.34
C GLY A 341 13.64 -17.97 -23.26
N ASP A 342 13.94 -16.67 -23.16
CA ASP A 342 15.30 -16.14 -22.99
C ASP A 342 15.66 -15.85 -21.52
N LEU A 343 14.71 -16.06 -20.59
CA LEU A 343 14.90 -15.80 -19.16
C LEU A 343 15.18 -17.07 -18.37
N VAL A 344 15.95 -16.92 -17.29
CA VAL A 344 16.10 -17.90 -16.23
C VAL A 344 15.07 -17.59 -15.14
N VAL A 345 14.20 -18.55 -14.84
CA VAL A 345 13.21 -18.45 -13.76
C VAL A 345 13.46 -19.54 -12.72
N THR A 346 12.84 -19.43 -11.55
CA THR A 346 12.93 -20.46 -10.51
C THR A 346 11.57 -20.73 -9.86
N THR A 347 11.38 -21.97 -9.43
CA THR A 347 10.18 -22.40 -8.69
C THR A 347 10.38 -22.42 -7.17
N TYR A 348 11.45 -21.79 -6.67
CA TYR A 348 11.66 -21.57 -5.24
C TYR A 348 10.43 -20.91 -4.59
N GLY A 349 10.02 -21.35 -3.40
CA GLY A 349 8.89 -20.75 -2.68
C GLY A 349 7.51 -20.98 -3.28
N THR A 350 7.27 -22.12 -3.95
CA THR A 350 5.96 -22.48 -4.54
C THR A 350 5.29 -23.70 -3.90
N SER A 351 6.03 -24.44 -3.08
CA SER A 351 5.57 -25.60 -2.33
C SER A 351 6.40 -25.75 -1.04
N LYS A 352 5.99 -26.67 -0.17
CA LYS A 352 6.78 -27.01 1.02
C LYS A 352 8.19 -27.48 0.65
N GLU A 353 8.32 -28.32 -0.37
CA GLU A 353 9.58 -28.94 -0.79
C GLU A 353 10.54 -27.93 -1.44
N THR A 354 10.00 -26.83 -1.98
CA THR A 354 10.76 -25.76 -2.62
C THR A 354 11.01 -24.57 -1.69
N THR A 355 10.79 -24.73 -0.38
CA THR A 355 10.94 -23.68 0.64
C THR A 355 11.96 -24.06 1.69
N MET A 356 12.81 -23.12 2.07
CA MET A 356 13.74 -23.27 3.20
C MET A 356 13.46 -22.15 4.21
N SER A 357 12.89 -22.48 5.37
CA SER A 357 12.63 -21.48 6.42
C SER A 357 13.93 -21.03 7.10
N TYR A 358 13.96 -19.77 7.51
CA TYR A 358 14.92 -19.20 8.47
C TYR A 358 14.21 -18.36 9.53
N GLY A 359 12.87 -18.44 9.58
CA GLY A 359 12.03 -17.79 10.58
C GLY A 359 11.65 -18.70 11.75
N PRO A 360 10.80 -18.20 12.67
CA PRO A 360 10.37 -18.94 13.86
C PRO A 360 9.52 -20.18 13.55
N TYR A 361 8.88 -20.23 12.37
CA TYR A 361 8.06 -21.36 11.94
C TYR A 361 8.53 -21.93 10.60
N LYS A 362 8.10 -23.16 10.30
CA LYS A 362 8.30 -23.82 9.01
C LYS A 362 7.01 -24.49 8.55
N ILE A 363 6.89 -24.69 7.24
CA ILE A 363 5.72 -25.32 6.64
C ILE A 363 5.71 -26.81 7.01
N ASP A 364 4.66 -27.25 7.71
CA ASP A 364 4.44 -28.66 8.03
C ASP A 364 3.64 -29.36 6.92
N SER A 365 2.55 -28.75 6.43
CA SER A 365 1.75 -29.33 5.35
C SER A 365 0.97 -28.29 4.55
N ILE A 366 0.71 -28.62 3.28
CA ILE A 366 -0.16 -27.87 2.37
C ILE A 366 -1.18 -28.85 1.80
N ASP A 367 -2.46 -28.56 1.98
CA ASP A 367 -3.58 -29.24 1.33
C ASP A 367 -4.25 -28.25 0.38
N THR A 368 -3.87 -28.32 -0.90
CA THR A 368 -4.21 -27.32 -1.92
C THR A 368 -5.71 -27.06 -1.98
N GLY A 369 -6.09 -25.79 -1.85
CA GLY A 369 -7.49 -25.35 -1.87
C GLY A 369 -8.25 -25.60 -0.56
N ARG A 370 -7.60 -26.11 0.49
CA ARG A 370 -8.22 -26.31 1.81
C ARG A 370 -7.47 -25.65 2.95
N GLN A 371 -6.19 -25.93 3.12
CA GLN A 371 -5.48 -25.57 4.36
C GLN A 371 -3.96 -25.55 4.22
N MET A 372 -3.30 -24.68 4.99
CA MET A 372 -1.85 -24.70 5.22
C MET A 372 -1.55 -24.75 6.73
N LYS A 373 -0.50 -25.48 7.13
CA LYS A 373 -0.08 -25.63 8.53
C LYS A 373 1.41 -25.40 8.72
N PHE A 374 1.75 -24.76 9.83
CA PHE A 374 3.11 -24.46 10.24
C PHE A 374 3.39 -24.98 11.65
N SER A 375 4.66 -25.27 11.94
CA SER A 375 5.16 -25.67 13.26
C SER A 375 6.46 -24.93 13.58
N GLN A 376 6.84 -24.87 14.86
CA GLN A 376 8.08 -24.20 15.28
C GLN A 376 9.33 -24.74 14.55
N ASN A 377 10.18 -23.85 14.07
CA ASN A 377 11.47 -24.16 13.46
C ASN A 377 12.56 -24.27 14.53
N ALA A 378 12.99 -25.49 14.86
CA ALA A 378 14.01 -25.74 15.89
C ALA A 378 15.37 -25.04 15.66
N ASN A 379 15.69 -24.64 14.41
CA ASN A 379 16.97 -24.01 14.08
C ASN A 379 16.92 -22.48 14.07
N TRP A 380 15.77 -21.88 14.36
CA TRP A 380 15.67 -20.42 14.52
C TRP A 380 16.54 -19.94 15.69
N TYR A 381 17.25 -18.81 15.50
CA TYR A 381 18.24 -18.32 16.46
C TYR A 381 17.62 -17.86 17.79
N GLY A 382 16.35 -17.44 17.78
CA GLY A 382 15.71 -16.77 18.91
C GLY A 382 15.22 -17.68 20.04
N TRP A 383 15.40 -19.01 19.96
CA TRP A 383 15.05 -19.90 21.07
C TRP A 383 16.03 -19.81 22.24
N ASP A 384 15.50 -19.75 23.46
CA ASP A 384 16.27 -19.76 24.70
C ASP A 384 17.08 -21.06 24.79
N ARG A 385 18.32 -20.96 25.26
CA ARG A 385 19.22 -22.10 25.43
C ARG A 385 19.69 -22.27 26.88
N ASP A 386 19.75 -23.51 27.34
CA ASP A 386 20.30 -23.86 28.64
C ASP A 386 21.84 -23.76 28.67
N GLU A 387 22.44 -24.03 29.84
CA GLU A 387 23.91 -23.98 30.03
C GLU A 387 24.67 -24.97 29.12
N ASP A 388 24.01 -26.00 28.59
CA ASP A 388 24.56 -27.00 27.67
C ASP A 388 24.30 -26.64 26.18
N GLY A 389 23.64 -25.51 25.91
CA GLY A 389 23.30 -25.04 24.57
C GLY A 389 22.05 -25.70 23.94
N LYS A 390 21.26 -26.45 24.73
CA LYS A 390 20.00 -27.06 24.25
C LYS A 390 18.85 -26.08 24.36
N ILE A 391 17.90 -26.19 23.43
CA ILE A 391 16.69 -25.38 23.45
C ILE A 391 15.89 -25.66 24.72
N VAL A 392 15.51 -24.61 25.42
CA VAL A 392 14.61 -24.66 26.58
C VAL A 392 13.19 -24.97 26.09
N THR A 393 12.52 -25.88 26.79
CA THR A 393 11.12 -26.22 26.51
C THR A 393 10.24 -25.98 27.73
N ASP A 394 8.96 -25.72 27.49
CA ASP A 394 7.95 -25.73 28.56
C ASP A 394 7.60 -27.16 29.02
N ASP A 395 6.64 -27.28 29.94
CA ASP A 395 6.19 -28.56 30.50
C ASP A 395 5.54 -29.50 29.45
N TYR A 396 5.16 -28.96 28.28
CA TYR A 396 4.56 -29.70 27.17
C TYR A 396 5.57 -30.02 26.06
N GLY A 397 6.80 -29.50 26.16
CA GLY A 397 7.86 -29.71 25.18
C GLY A 397 7.91 -28.66 24.07
N ASN A 398 7.15 -27.57 24.18
CA ASN A 398 7.18 -26.47 23.20
C ASN A 398 8.41 -25.59 23.41
N TYR A 399 8.97 -25.02 22.34
CA TYR A 399 10.18 -24.21 22.43
C TYR A 399 9.93 -22.87 23.11
N VAL A 400 10.86 -22.51 23.99
CA VAL A 400 10.86 -21.26 24.75
C VAL A 400 11.80 -20.24 24.12
N SER A 401 11.34 -19.00 24.06
CA SER A 401 12.00 -17.83 23.51
C SER A 401 11.57 -16.62 24.32
N THR A 402 12.56 -15.87 24.77
CA THR A 402 12.41 -14.61 25.49
C THR A 402 13.01 -13.50 24.63
N THR A 403 12.44 -12.30 24.65
CA THR A 403 12.97 -11.15 23.90
C THR A 403 14.40 -10.82 24.34
N GLU A 404 15.30 -10.52 23.39
CA GLU A 404 16.64 -10.00 23.70
C GLU A 404 16.63 -8.50 24.04
N PHE A 405 15.56 -7.80 23.67
CA PHE A 405 15.27 -6.43 24.05
C PHE A 405 14.22 -6.39 25.17
N LEU A 406 14.07 -5.22 25.79
CA LEU A 406 13.09 -4.99 26.84
C LEU A 406 11.76 -4.53 26.24
N VAL A 407 10.66 -5.12 26.69
CA VAL A 407 9.30 -4.64 26.45
C VAL A 407 8.75 -4.18 27.80
N ASP A 408 8.32 -2.93 27.90
CA ASP A 408 7.89 -2.30 29.16
C ASP A 408 8.92 -2.45 30.29
N GLY A 409 10.21 -2.41 29.92
CA GLY A 409 11.34 -2.53 30.84
C GLY A 409 11.73 -3.95 31.25
N GLU A 410 11.08 -4.99 30.72
CA GLU A 410 11.33 -6.39 31.07
C GLU A 410 11.60 -7.24 29.81
N HIS A 411 12.37 -8.32 29.96
CA HIS A 411 12.44 -9.35 28.93
C HIS A 411 11.19 -10.23 29.01
N VAL A 412 10.45 -10.34 27.90
CA VAL A 412 9.14 -11.01 27.88
C VAL A 412 9.15 -12.25 26.99
N ARG A 413 8.21 -13.17 27.23
CA ARG A 413 8.00 -14.33 26.37
C ARG A 413 7.60 -13.86 24.97
N GLN A 414 8.20 -14.45 23.94
CA GLN A 414 7.82 -14.23 22.54
C GLN A 414 7.58 -15.55 21.80
N TYR A 415 6.84 -15.48 20.69
CA TYR A 415 6.48 -16.59 19.81
C TYR A 415 5.95 -17.80 20.59
N MET A 416 4.99 -17.57 21.49
CA MET A 416 4.35 -18.62 22.28
C MET A 416 3.51 -19.57 21.41
N THR A 417 2.99 -19.08 20.29
CA THR A 417 2.28 -19.89 19.29
C THR A 417 3.15 -21.06 18.85
N THR A 418 2.59 -22.27 18.91
CA THR A 418 3.27 -23.52 18.53
C THR A 418 2.97 -23.94 17.10
N ASN A 419 1.75 -23.65 16.64
CA ASN A 419 1.25 -24.01 15.34
C ASN A 419 0.48 -22.83 14.73
N ILE A 420 0.56 -22.69 13.41
CA ILE A 420 -0.28 -21.75 12.66
C ILE A 420 -1.10 -22.57 11.67
N GLN A 421 -2.37 -22.25 11.54
CA GLN A 421 -3.29 -22.90 10.62
C GLN A 421 -4.03 -21.84 9.81
N ILE A 422 -3.91 -21.92 8.49
CA ILE A 422 -4.62 -21.05 7.55
C ILE A 422 -5.62 -21.91 6.80
N ASP A 423 -6.91 -21.62 6.92
CA ASP A 423 -8.00 -22.33 6.27
C ASP A 423 -8.61 -21.53 5.11
N VAL A 424 -8.95 -22.21 4.02
CA VAL A 424 -9.67 -21.61 2.89
C VAL A 424 -11.16 -21.59 3.18
N MET A 425 -11.76 -20.40 3.31
CA MET A 425 -13.19 -20.22 3.56
C MET A 425 -13.73 -18.88 3.03
N THR A 426 -15.04 -18.80 2.83
CA THR A 426 -15.72 -17.56 2.39
C THR A 426 -16.06 -16.67 3.59
N GLU A 427 -16.14 -15.35 3.39
CA GLU A 427 -16.50 -14.37 4.42
C GLU A 427 -17.80 -14.74 5.16
N ASP A 428 -18.85 -15.15 4.42
CA ASP A 428 -20.14 -15.60 4.97
C ASP A 428 -20.05 -16.77 5.97
N THR A 429 -18.93 -17.49 6.00
CA THR A 429 -18.73 -18.65 6.90
C THR A 429 -17.81 -18.34 8.08
N GLN A 430 -17.11 -17.21 8.07
CA GLN A 430 -16.12 -16.87 9.08
C GLN A 430 -16.76 -16.58 10.44
N GLU A 431 -17.91 -15.89 10.49
CA GLU A 431 -18.64 -15.62 11.73
C GLU A 431 -18.92 -16.93 12.50
N LEU A 432 -19.50 -17.93 11.82
CA LEU A 432 -19.80 -19.22 12.42
C LEU A 432 -18.54 -20.02 12.79
N ALA A 433 -17.44 -19.86 12.05
CA ALA A 433 -16.17 -20.49 12.39
C ALA A 433 -15.56 -19.87 13.67
N PHE A 434 -15.57 -18.55 13.78
CA PHE A 434 -15.11 -17.83 14.96
C PHE A 434 -15.85 -18.24 16.23
N PHE A 435 -17.19 -18.24 16.21
CA PHE A 435 -17.98 -18.66 17.38
C PHE A 435 -17.89 -20.17 17.69
N ARG A 436 -17.35 -20.99 16.79
CA ARG A 436 -16.98 -22.40 17.06
C ARG A 436 -15.55 -22.56 17.55
N GLY A 437 -14.81 -21.46 17.71
CA GLY A 437 -13.40 -21.46 18.11
C GLY A 437 -12.43 -21.88 17.03
N GLU A 438 -12.88 -21.91 15.77
CA GLU A 438 -12.09 -22.35 14.63
C GLU A 438 -11.28 -21.20 14.00
N LEU A 439 -11.47 -19.95 14.47
CA LEU A 439 -10.70 -18.76 14.07
C LEU A 439 -10.21 -17.97 15.29
N THR A 440 -9.06 -17.33 15.15
CA THR A 440 -8.51 -16.43 16.16
C THR A 440 -9.08 -15.01 16.06
N THR A 441 -9.43 -14.56 14.86
CA THR A 441 -10.06 -13.24 14.65
C THR A 441 -11.26 -13.34 13.71
N TRP A 442 -12.18 -12.37 13.83
CA TRP A 442 -13.28 -12.18 12.89
C TRP A 442 -13.67 -10.70 12.84
N ASN A 443 -13.99 -10.19 11.64
CA ASN A 443 -14.33 -8.79 11.40
C ASN A 443 -15.86 -8.65 11.29
N PRO A 444 -16.55 -8.06 12.28
CA PRO A 444 -17.99 -7.84 12.20
C PRO A 444 -18.33 -6.81 11.12
N PRO A 445 -19.40 -7.02 10.33
CA PRO A 445 -19.91 -5.99 9.42
C PRO A 445 -20.47 -4.78 10.20
N ALA A 446 -20.59 -3.63 9.53
CA ALA A 446 -20.97 -2.36 10.15
C ALA A 446 -22.31 -2.40 10.90
N ASP A 447 -23.29 -3.17 10.41
CA ASP A 447 -24.61 -3.30 11.04
C ASP A 447 -24.63 -4.22 12.27
N GLN A 448 -23.57 -4.98 12.51
CA GLN A 448 -23.38 -5.83 13.68
C GLN A 448 -22.36 -5.25 14.68
N LEU A 449 -21.47 -4.35 14.25
CA LEU A 449 -20.40 -3.81 15.09
C LEU A 449 -20.93 -3.19 16.41
N GLY A 450 -22.11 -2.55 16.35
CA GLY A 450 -22.77 -1.98 17.52
C GLY A 450 -23.16 -3.01 18.60
N ASP A 451 -23.33 -4.29 18.25
CA ASP A 451 -23.63 -5.35 19.21
C ASP A 451 -22.42 -5.68 20.09
N TYR A 452 -21.21 -5.38 19.61
CA TYR A 452 -19.94 -5.67 20.28
C TYR A 452 -19.23 -4.42 20.83
N ALA A 453 -19.86 -3.25 20.75
CA ALA A 453 -19.23 -1.97 21.12
C ALA A 453 -18.78 -1.88 22.59
N MET A 454 -19.26 -2.78 23.46
CA MET A 454 -18.88 -2.87 24.88
C MET A 454 -18.04 -4.13 25.18
N SER A 455 -17.63 -4.88 24.16
CA SER A 455 -16.79 -6.08 24.31
C SER A 455 -15.35 -5.69 24.62
N ASP A 456 -14.75 -6.32 25.63
CA ASP A 456 -13.30 -6.20 25.91
C ASP A 456 -12.45 -6.89 24.83
N TYR A 457 -13.08 -7.61 23.90
CA TYR A 457 -12.43 -8.34 22.80
C TYR A 457 -12.61 -7.67 21.44
N LEU A 458 -13.28 -6.51 21.37
CA LEU A 458 -13.34 -5.70 20.16
C LEU A 458 -12.09 -4.84 20.05
N TYR A 459 -11.26 -5.13 19.06
CA TYR A 459 -10.05 -4.37 18.74
C TYR A 459 -10.28 -3.48 17.53
N GLN A 460 -9.63 -2.32 17.55
CA GLN A 460 -9.69 -1.33 16.48
C GLN A 460 -8.28 -0.87 16.11
N GLU A 461 -7.94 -0.94 14.83
CA GLU A 461 -6.68 -0.46 14.28
C GLU A 461 -6.93 0.76 13.42
N ASP A 462 -6.29 1.87 13.77
CA ASP A 462 -6.36 3.09 12.98
C ASP A 462 -5.46 2.97 11.76
N GLU A 463 -6.03 3.15 10.57
CA GLU A 463 -5.27 3.04 9.33
C GLU A 463 -4.73 4.41 8.87
N THR A 464 -3.77 4.38 7.95
CA THR A 464 -3.21 5.60 7.34
C THR A 464 -4.12 6.22 6.27
N TYR A 465 -5.23 5.55 5.94
CA TYR A 465 -6.11 5.96 4.85
C TYR A 465 -7.13 7.00 5.29
N THR A 466 -7.20 8.10 4.54
CA THR A 466 -8.30 9.06 4.64
C THR A 466 -9.19 8.97 3.40
N LEU A 467 -10.36 8.35 3.56
CA LEU A 467 -11.38 8.26 2.53
C LEU A 467 -11.85 9.67 2.14
N SER A 468 -11.84 9.92 0.84
CA SER A 468 -12.10 11.22 0.25
C SER A 468 -12.95 11.08 -1.01
N LEU A 469 -13.64 12.16 -1.37
CA LEU A 469 -14.21 12.33 -2.71
C LEU A 469 -13.24 13.13 -3.57
N PHE A 470 -12.92 12.63 -4.76
CA PHE A 470 -12.11 13.33 -5.74
C PHE A 470 -12.90 13.54 -7.04
N PHE A 471 -12.54 14.56 -7.79
CA PHE A 471 -13.40 15.10 -8.85
C PHE A 471 -12.73 15.06 -10.23
N ASN A 472 -13.56 14.96 -11.26
CA ASN A 472 -13.25 15.46 -12.59
C ASN A 472 -13.99 16.79 -12.75
N THR A 473 -13.25 17.87 -13.01
CA THR A 473 -13.82 19.22 -13.15
C THR A 473 -13.75 19.74 -14.59
N ASP A 474 -13.24 18.94 -15.53
CA ASP A 474 -13.21 19.29 -16.94
C ASP A 474 -14.64 19.47 -17.49
N LEU A 475 -14.89 20.67 -18.00
CA LEU A 475 -16.25 21.05 -18.39
C LEU A 475 -16.75 20.26 -19.60
N ASP A 476 -15.88 19.85 -20.51
CA ASP A 476 -16.28 19.15 -21.72
C ASP A 476 -16.52 17.65 -21.45
N ALA A 477 -15.73 17.04 -20.57
CA ALA A 477 -15.98 15.72 -20.01
C ALA A 477 -17.32 15.69 -19.26
N LEU A 478 -17.58 16.66 -18.38
CA LEU A 478 -18.84 16.75 -17.64
C LEU A 478 -20.06 16.90 -18.57
N LYS A 479 -19.96 17.72 -19.64
CA LYS A 479 -21.00 17.81 -20.68
C LYS A 479 -21.18 16.50 -21.43
N ALA A 480 -20.09 15.78 -21.70
CA ALA A 480 -20.15 14.48 -22.37
C ALA A 480 -20.89 13.45 -21.51
N MET A 481 -20.59 13.39 -20.20
CA MET A 481 -21.30 12.53 -19.24
C MET A 481 -22.79 12.86 -19.16
N ASP A 482 -23.15 14.16 -19.13
CA ASP A 482 -24.55 14.61 -19.13
C ASP A 482 -25.28 14.22 -20.41
N LYS A 483 -24.59 14.31 -21.56
CA LYS A 483 -25.16 13.91 -22.86
C LYS A 483 -25.32 12.39 -22.98
N ALA A 484 -24.40 11.62 -22.40
CA ALA A 484 -24.46 10.16 -22.35
C ALA A 484 -25.54 9.64 -21.40
N GLY A 485 -25.99 10.47 -20.44
CA GLY A 485 -26.99 10.13 -19.45
C GLY A 485 -26.45 9.43 -18.21
N THR A 486 -25.12 9.33 -18.06
CA THR A 486 -24.43 8.87 -16.84
C THR A 486 -24.70 9.85 -15.69
N ASN A 487 -24.79 11.14 -16.02
CA ASN A 487 -25.16 12.22 -15.13
C ASN A 487 -26.34 13.02 -15.70
N THR A 488 -26.93 13.87 -14.87
CA THR A 488 -27.87 14.91 -15.27
C THR A 488 -27.45 16.21 -14.60
N ASN A 489 -27.10 17.23 -15.38
CA ASN A 489 -26.55 18.49 -14.89
C ASN A 489 -25.31 18.29 -13.99
N GLY A 490 -24.47 17.28 -14.29
CA GLY A 490 -23.19 17.04 -13.60
C GLY A 490 -22.19 18.17 -13.79
N VAL A 491 -22.36 19.02 -14.81
CA VAL A 491 -21.56 20.24 -15.04
C VAL A 491 -21.46 21.18 -13.84
N VAL A 492 -22.36 21.07 -12.85
CA VAL A 492 -22.28 21.84 -11.60
C VAL A 492 -20.97 21.60 -10.82
N VAL A 493 -20.36 20.43 -10.98
CA VAL A 493 -19.09 20.04 -10.33
C VAL A 493 -17.91 20.89 -10.79
N SER A 494 -17.97 21.46 -12.01
CA SER A 494 -16.94 22.39 -12.51
C SER A 494 -16.82 23.66 -11.67
N ASN A 495 -17.87 24.03 -10.91
CA ASN A 495 -17.88 25.25 -10.12
C ASN A 495 -17.22 25.06 -8.74
N TYR A 496 -16.21 25.88 -8.46
CA TYR A 496 -15.50 25.91 -7.17
C TYR A 496 -16.44 26.07 -5.96
N ASN A 497 -17.37 27.04 -6.00
CA ASN A 497 -18.27 27.30 -4.87
C ASN A 497 -19.19 26.09 -4.61
N PHE A 498 -19.60 25.35 -5.66
CA PHE A 498 -20.36 24.11 -5.50
C PHE A 498 -19.56 23.04 -4.75
N ARG A 499 -18.30 22.79 -5.14
CA ARG A 499 -17.44 21.80 -4.46
C ARG A 499 -17.09 22.19 -3.03
N LYS A 500 -16.75 23.47 -2.79
CA LYS A 500 -16.55 23.99 -1.42
C LYS A 500 -17.81 23.80 -0.57
N ALA A 501 -18.97 24.16 -1.10
CA ALA A 501 -20.23 23.98 -0.39
C ALA A 501 -20.54 22.50 -0.11
N MET A 502 -20.22 21.60 -1.04
CA MET A 502 -20.36 20.16 -0.84
C MET A 502 -19.52 19.70 0.36
N SER A 503 -18.26 20.13 0.47
CA SER A 503 -17.42 19.79 1.64
C SER A 503 -18.02 20.28 2.96
N LEU A 504 -18.50 21.53 2.98
CA LEU A 504 -19.08 22.15 4.17
C LEU A 504 -20.48 21.63 4.51
N ALA A 505 -21.18 21.01 3.57
CA ALA A 505 -22.49 20.41 3.81
C ALA A 505 -22.38 19.02 4.47
N ILE A 506 -21.26 18.31 4.35
CA ILE A 506 -21.12 16.94 4.87
C ILE A 506 -20.99 16.97 6.39
N ASP A 507 -21.98 16.42 7.08
CA ASP A 507 -21.86 15.97 8.47
C ASP A 507 -21.03 14.67 8.48
N ARG A 508 -19.72 14.82 8.71
CA ARG A 508 -18.75 13.71 8.70
C ARG A 508 -18.97 12.75 9.86
N SER A 509 -19.50 13.22 10.99
CA SER A 509 -19.84 12.36 12.13
C SER A 509 -20.99 11.42 11.77
N ALA A 510 -22.07 11.97 11.19
CA ALA A 510 -23.18 11.14 10.71
C ALA A 510 -22.76 10.17 9.59
N PHE A 511 -21.79 10.55 8.76
CA PHE A 511 -21.20 9.64 7.75
C PHE A 511 -20.46 8.47 8.42
N CYS A 512 -19.65 8.73 9.44
CA CYS A 512 -18.90 7.70 10.16
C CYS A 512 -19.79 6.77 11.00
N GLU A 513 -20.90 7.27 11.55
CA GLU A 513 -21.91 6.43 12.22
C GLU A 513 -22.53 5.36 11.29
N ALA A 514 -22.43 5.55 9.97
CA ALA A 514 -22.88 4.61 8.95
C ALA A 514 -21.79 3.64 8.47
N SER A 515 -20.68 3.49 9.20
CA SER A 515 -19.48 2.74 8.79
C SER A 515 -18.94 1.83 9.91
N PRO A 516 -18.05 0.85 9.63
CA PRO A 516 -17.51 -0.08 10.63
C PRO A 516 -16.41 0.56 11.49
N GLY A 517 -16.77 1.58 12.27
CA GLY A 517 -15.88 2.21 13.24
C GLY A 517 -15.00 3.34 12.68
N TYR A 518 -15.27 3.86 11.48
CA TYR A 518 -14.47 4.96 10.91
C TYR A 518 -14.58 6.24 11.76
N LYS A 519 -13.60 7.13 11.59
CA LYS A 519 -13.48 8.39 12.34
C LYS A 519 -13.56 9.60 11.40
N PRO A 520 -14.24 10.71 11.75
CA PRO A 520 -14.30 11.90 10.90
C PRO A 520 -12.90 12.45 10.56
N ALA A 521 -12.71 12.91 9.32
CA ALA A 521 -11.44 13.48 8.85
C ALA A 521 -11.62 14.81 8.10
N TYR A 522 -10.66 15.70 8.31
CA TYR A 522 -10.69 17.09 7.81
C TYR A 522 -9.41 17.49 7.05
N SER A 523 -8.47 16.56 6.93
CA SER A 523 -7.14 16.70 6.33
C SER A 523 -6.82 15.47 5.49
N LEU A 524 -5.70 15.46 4.76
CA LEU A 524 -5.29 14.28 3.97
C LEU A 524 -4.49 13.29 4.82
N MET A 525 -3.65 13.81 5.70
CA MET A 525 -2.85 13.00 6.63
C MET A 525 -3.47 13.03 8.01
N ASN A 526 -3.64 11.85 8.60
CA ASN A 526 -4.21 11.65 9.92
C ASN A 526 -3.13 11.48 11.00
N GLU A 527 -3.51 11.03 12.19
CA GLU A 527 -2.60 10.87 13.34
C GLU A 527 -1.62 9.69 13.23
N GLN A 528 -1.72 8.86 12.18
CA GLN A 528 -0.79 7.77 11.92
C GLN A 528 0.47 8.21 11.18
N TYR A 529 0.57 9.48 10.78
CA TYR A 529 1.70 10.02 10.01
C TYR A 529 2.71 10.70 10.92
N TYR A 530 3.91 10.13 11.00
CA TYR A 530 4.99 10.61 11.82
C TYR A 530 6.17 11.08 10.97
N TYR A 531 6.67 12.30 11.25
CA TYR A 531 7.75 12.90 10.50
C TYR A 531 9.15 12.61 11.04
N ASP A 532 9.26 12.16 12.29
CA ASP A 532 10.56 11.89 12.93
C ASP A 532 10.44 10.85 14.06
N ILE A 533 9.66 9.80 13.82
CA ILE A 533 9.19 8.90 14.89
C ILE A 533 10.34 8.25 15.67
N TYR A 534 11.49 8.11 14.99
CA TYR A 534 12.68 7.46 15.47
C TYR A 534 13.49 8.29 16.46
N ASN A 535 13.41 9.62 16.36
CA ASN A 535 14.06 10.54 17.30
C ASN A 535 13.06 11.14 18.30
N ASP A 536 11.79 11.26 17.90
CA ASP A 536 10.69 11.74 18.73
C ASP A 536 9.43 10.91 18.45
N PRO A 537 9.02 10.01 19.36
CA PRO A 537 7.82 9.18 19.17
C PRO A 537 6.51 10.01 19.14
N ASN A 538 6.53 11.28 19.55
CA ASN A 538 5.38 12.18 19.47
C ASN A 538 5.39 13.05 18.20
N SER A 539 6.28 12.77 17.24
CA SER A 539 6.43 13.52 15.97
C SER A 539 5.31 13.27 14.96
N VAL A 540 4.05 13.28 15.42
CA VAL A 540 2.88 13.19 14.56
C VAL A 540 2.75 14.48 13.75
N TYR A 541 2.78 14.39 12.42
CA TYR A 541 2.65 15.54 11.50
C TYR A 541 1.41 16.37 11.83
N ARG A 542 0.27 15.70 12.01
CA ARG A 542 -1.04 16.31 12.29
C ARG A 542 -1.05 17.20 13.53
N TYR A 543 -0.19 16.92 14.52
CA TYR A 543 -0.09 17.67 15.78
C TYR A 543 1.03 18.71 15.78
N SER A 544 1.76 18.87 14.67
CA SER A 544 2.69 19.99 14.51
C SER A 544 1.94 21.33 14.38
N GLU A 545 2.54 22.41 14.87
CA GLU A 545 1.95 23.76 14.76
C GLU A 545 1.61 24.14 13.30
N PRO A 546 2.49 23.94 12.29
CA PRO A 546 2.17 24.26 10.90
C PRO A 546 0.97 23.49 10.36
N ALA A 547 0.88 22.18 10.64
CA ALA A 547 -0.22 21.35 10.15
C ALA A 547 -1.56 21.76 10.79
N MET A 548 -1.58 22.00 12.10
CA MET A 548 -2.77 22.52 12.81
C MET A 548 -3.22 23.86 12.21
N GLN A 549 -2.27 24.77 12.00
CA GLN A 549 -2.55 26.07 11.41
C GLN A 549 -3.15 25.96 10.01
N ALA A 550 -2.62 25.08 9.15
CA ALA A 550 -3.12 24.83 7.80
C ALA A 550 -4.62 24.47 7.77
N ILE A 551 -5.06 23.60 8.69
CA ILE A 551 -6.47 23.18 8.74
C ILE A 551 -7.36 24.24 9.39
N CYS A 552 -6.87 24.96 10.41
CA CYS A 552 -7.58 26.13 10.93
C CYS A 552 -7.80 27.19 9.84
N ASN A 553 -6.79 27.44 8.98
CA ASN A 553 -6.90 28.36 7.85
C ASN A 553 -7.94 27.87 6.84
N LEU A 554 -7.89 26.60 6.45
CA LEU A 554 -8.81 25.99 5.48
C LEU A 554 -10.29 26.13 5.90
N TYR A 555 -10.58 25.96 7.19
CA TYR A 555 -11.94 26.06 7.74
C TYR A 555 -12.28 27.42 8.37
N GLY A 556 -11.38 28.40 8.30
CA GLY A 556 -11.60 29.75 8.81
C GLY A 556 -11.80 29.84 10.33
N VAL A 557 -11.13 28.98 11.09
CA VAL A 557 -11.23 28.95 12.56
C VAL A 557 -10.13 29.81 13.18
N GLU A 558 -10.52 30.91 13.83
CA GLU A 558 -9.60 31.84 14.47
C GLU A 558 -9.37 31.50 15.97
N TYR A 559 -8.16 31.72 16.47
CA TYR A 559 -7.78 31.57 17.88
C TYR A 559 -7.15 32.84 18.46
N GLY A 560 -7.16 32.97 19.78
CA GLY A 560 -6.53 34.08 20.52
C GLY A 560 -7.52 35.04 21.17
N GLU A 561 -7.03 36.22 21.57
CA GLU A 561 -7.84 37.19 22.31
C GLU A 561 -9.03 37.68 21.46
N GLY A 562 -10.25 37.39 21.91
CA GLY A 562 -11.49 37.81 21.25
C GLY A 562 -12.14 36.76 20.37
N THR A 563 -11.56 35.56 20.24
CA THR A 563 -12.17 34.41 19.56
C THR A 563 -12.70 33.37 20.57
N PRO A 564 -13.47 32.35 20.13
CA PRO A 564 -13.95 31.28 21.01
C PRO A 564 -12.86 30.35 21.55
N TYR A 565 -11.67 30.34 20.95
CA TYR A 565 -10.61 29.37 21.23
C TYR A 565 -9.33 30.09 21.68
N ALA A 566 -8.75 29.68 22.80
CA ALA A 566 -7.60 30.37 23.39
C ALA A 566 -6.29 30.01 22.69
N THR A 567 -6.16 28.76 22.25
CA THR A 567 -4.95 28.19 21.63
C THR A 567 -5.25 27.68 20.21
N LEU A 568 -4.19 27.46 19.43
CA LEU A 568 -4.28 26.82 18.11
C LEU A 568 -4.86 25.40 18.22
N GLU A 569 -4.43 24.63 19.22
CA GLU A 569 -4.92 23.28 19.47
C GLU A 569 -6.43 23.25 19.79
N ASP A 570 -6.92 24.17 20.64
CA ASP A 570 -8.34 24.31 20.95
C ASP A 570 -9.16 24.63 19.68
N ALA A 571 -8.62 25.50 18.82
CA ALA A 571 -9.25 25.85 17.55
C ALA A 571 -9.26 24.66 16.58
N TYR A 572 -8.14 23.97 16.44
CA TYR A 572 -8.03 22.78 15.59
C TYR A 572 -9.01 21.68 16.03
N ASN A 573 -9.05 21.36 17.32
CA ASN A 573 -9.94 20.33 17.89
C ASN A 573 -11.43 20.68 17.78
N SER A 574 -11.76 21.94 17.48
CA SER A 574 -13.14 22.39 17.30
C SER A 574 -13.69 22.17 15.88
N ILE A 575 -12.82 21.82 14.94
CA ILE A 575 -13.17 21.68 13.52
C ILE A 575 -14.05 20.45 13.34
N THR A 576 -15.22 20.66 12.74
CA THR A 576 -16.16 19.58 12.37
C THR A 576 -16.23 19.38 10.86
N GLY A 577 -15.65 20.30 10.08
CA GLY A 577 -15.81 20.40 8.64
C GLY A 577 -17.23 20.75 8.17
N TYR A 578 -18.20 20.89 9.08
CA TYR A 578 -19.61 21.14 8.78
C TYR A 578 -19.99 22.60 9.03
N ASN A 579 -20.41 23.30 7.97
CA ASN A 579 -20.94 24.66 8.04
C ASN A 579 -22.12 24.82 7.07
N ALA A 580 -23.30 24.41 7.51
CA ALA A 580 -24.51 24.45 6.69
C ALA A 580 -24.89 25.85 6.18
N THR A 581 -24.56 26.91 6.94
CA THR A 581 -24.91 28.29 6.54
C THR A 581 -24.03 28.74 5.38
N GLU A 582 -22.72 28.56 5.50
CA GLU A 582 -21.79 28.89 4.42
C GLU A 582 -22.02 27.99 3.20
N ALA A 583 -22.28 26.70 3.40
CA ALA A 583 -22.63 25.77 2.34
C ALA A 583 -23.86 26.25 1.54
N HIS A 584 -24.92 26.66 2.22
CA HIS A 584 -26.12 27.22 1.58
C HIS A 584 -25.80 28.46 0.75
N ASP A 585 -25.05 29.42 1.32
CA ASP A 585 -24.72 30.67 0.64
C ASP A 585 -23.81 30.44 -0.59
N LEU A 586 -22.86 29.51 -0.48
CA LEU A 586 -22.00 29.10 -1.59
C LEU A 586 -22.78 28.35 -2.68
N LEU A 587 -23.75 27.50 -2.34
CA LEU A 587 -24.64 26.85 -3.32
C LEU A 587 -25.50 27.89 -4.05
N ALA A 588 -26.05 28.88 -3.35
CA ALA A 588 -26.81 29.95 -3.99
C ALA A 588 -25.94 30.73 -4.99
N LYS A 589 -24.71 31.06 -4.60
CA LYS A 589 -23.72 31.71 -5.47
C LYS A 589 -23.36 30.85 -6.67
N ALA A 590 -23.06 29.57 -6.46
CA ALA A 590 -22.73 28.62 -7.53
C ALA A 590 -23.86 28.51 -8.55
N CYS A 591 -25.11 28.41 -8.08
CA CYS A 591 -26.30 28.37 -8.93
C CYS A 591 -26.41 29.61 -9.82
N ASP A 592 -26.22 30.81 -9.25
CA ASP A 592 -26.25 32.06 -10.01
C ASP A 592 -25.13 32.14 -11.04
N GLU A 593 -23.91 31.72 -10.70
CA GLU A 593 -22.76 31.67 -11.61
C GLU A 593 -22.99 30.70 -12.78
N LEU A 594 -23.46 29.50 -12.49
CA LEU A 594 -23.73 28.46 -13.50
C LEU A 594 -24.89 28.83 -14.43
N VAL A 595 -25.93 29.48 -13.91
CA VAL A 595 -27.04 30.01 -14.72
C VAL A 595 -26.56 31.15 -15.61
N ALA A 596 -25.74 32.07 -15.08
CA ALA A 596 -25.16 33.16 -15.86
C ALA A 596 -24.24 32.65 -16.98
N ALA A 597 -23.51 31.56 -16.73
CA ALA A 597 -22.70 30.88 -17.73
C ALA A 597 -23.52 30.07 -18.76
N GLY A 598 -24.83 29.92 -18.55
CA GLY A 598 -25.71 29.11 -19.40
C GLY A 598 -25.49 27.60 -19.26
N LEU A 599 -24.82 27.17 -18.18
CA LEU A 599 -24.51 25.77 -17.90
C LEU A 599 -25.62 25.06 -17.13
N TYR A 600 -26.44 25.82 -16.38
CA TYR A 600 -27.52 25.26 -15.57
C TYR A 600 -28.81 26.06 -15.70
N THR A 601 -29.95 25.38 -15.57
CA THR A 601 -31.27 26.01 -15.49
C THR A 601 -31.85 25.80 -14.10
N LYS A 602 -32.22 26.90 -13.41
CA LYS A 602 -32.73 26.85 -12.04
C LYS A 602 -33.84 25.81 -11.86
N GLY A 603 -33.74 25.06 -10.77
CA GLY A 603 -34.70 24.03 -10.36
C GLY A 603 -34.62 22.71 -11.15
N GLN A 604 -33.73 22.58 -12.15
CA GLN A 604 -33.54 21.29 -12.82
C GLN A 604 -32.88 20.27 -11.88
N PRO A 605 -33.26 19.00 -11.91
CA PRO A 605 -32.64 17.98 -11.06
C PRO A 605 -31.16 17.80 -11.42
N ILE A 606 -30.36 17.47 -10.42
CA ILE A 606 -28.95 17.10 -10.57
C ILE A 606 -28.82 15.65 -10.14
N ASN A 607 -28.31 14.79 -11.02
CA ASN A 607 -28.04 13.39 -10.71
C ASN A 607 -26.58 13.09 -11.07
N ILE A 608 -25.80 12.62 -10.11
CA ILE A 608 -24.38 12.32 -10.30
C ILE A 608 -24.10 10.90 -9.80
N SER A 609 -23.52 10.09 -10.68
CA SER A 609 -23.01 8.77 -10.32
C SER A 609 -21.61 8.91 -9.72
N ILE A 610 -21.37 8.31 -8.55
CA ILE A 610 -20.07 8.29 -7.87
C ILE A 610 -19.45 6.92 -8.10
N ALA A 611 -18.24 6.89 -8.66
CA ALA A 611 -17.43 5.68 -8.74
C ALA A 611 -17.04 5.26 -7.31
N TRP A 612 -17.59 4.15 -6.82
CA TRP A 612 -17.52 3.80 -5.40
C TRP A 612 -16.65 2.57 -5.12
N SER A 613 -16.93 1.45 -5.80
CA SER A 613 -16.20 0.20 -5.59
C SER A 613 -16.19 -0.68 -6.83
N GLN A 614 -15.12 -1.46 -7.01
CA GLN A 614 -15.13 -2.59 -7.95
C GLN A 614 -16.09 -3.70 -7.51
N GLY A 615 -16.26 -3.88 -6.20
CA GLY A 615 -17.08 -4.94 -5.63
C GLY A 615 -18.56 -4.58 -5.58
N THR A 616 -19.36 -5.53 -5.09
CA THR A 616 -20.77 -5.29 -4.80
C THR A 616 -20.90 -4.38 -3.58
N LEU A 617 -21.81 -3.41 -3.65
CA LEU A 617 -22.04 -2.47 -2.55
C LEU A 617 -22.66 -3.16 -1.33
N GLY A 618 -22.14 -2.81 -0.16
CA GLY A 618 -22.62 -3.21 1.16
C GLY A 618 -23.76 -2.32 1.68
N SER A 619 -24.32 -2.69 2.83
CA SER A 619 -25.37 -1.92 3.51
C SER A 619 -24.88 -0.56 4.03
N ASP A 620 -23.62 -0.51 4.47
CA ASP A 620 -22.87 0.68 4.87
C ASP A 620 -22.69 1.68 3.72
N ASP A 621 -22.32 1.22 2.53
CA ASP A 621 -22.19 2.07 1.34
C ASP A 621 -23.50 2.83 1.05
N TYR A 622 -24.64 2.14 1.10
CA TYR A 622 -25.95 2.75 0.89
C TYR A 622 -26.32 3.74 2.01
N ALA A 623 -25.95 3.44 3.25
CA ALA A 623 -26.20 4.32 4.38
C ALA A 623 -25.36 5.61 4.29
N GLN A 624 -24.08 5.49 3.91
CA GLN A 624 -23.18 6.62 3.67
C GLN A 624 -23.68 7.55 2.56
N ILE A 625 -24.10 6.99 1.41
CA ILE A 625 -24.70 7.77 0.32
C ILE A 625 -26.00 8.46 0.74
N ALA A 626 -26.81 7.82 1.60
CA ALA A 626 -28.03 8.44 2.11
C ALA A 626 -27.71 9.69 2.96
N VAL A 627 -26.67 9.64 3.79
CA VAL A 627 -26.18 10.79 4.56
C VAL A 627 -25.72 11.93 3.63
N LEU A 628 -24.91 11.63 2.61
CA LEU A 628 -24.47 12.64 1.64
C LEU A 628 -25.64 13.35 0.95
N ASN A 629 -26.62 12.57 0.48
CA ASN A 629 -27.82 13.09 -0.16
C ASN A 629 -28.68 13.95 0.77
N GLN A 630 -28.88 13.52 2.01
CA GLN A 630 -29.64 14.28 3.00
C GLN A 630 -28.97 15.64 3.27
N ASN A 631 -27.66 15.62 3.49
CA ASN A 631 -26.87 16.78 3.86
C ASN A 631 -26.83 17.84 2.75
N ILE A 632 -26.52 17.44 1.51
CA ILE A 632 -26.42 18.40 0.40
C ILE A 632 -27.78 19.03 0.07
N ASN A 633 -28.89 18.27 0.14
CA ASN A 633 -30.22 18.82 -0.14
C ASN A 633 -30.72 19.74 0.98
N ALA A 634 -30.31 19.49 2.24
CA ALA A 634 -30.58 20.41 3.33
C ALA A 634 -29.90 21.76 3.09
N ALA A 635 -28.64 21.76 2.65
CA ALA A 635 -27.91 22.97 2.28
C ALA A 635 -28.42 23.64 1.00
N ALA A 636 -28.88 22.86 0.01
CA ALA A 636 -29.34 23.37 -1.29
C ALA A 636 -30.74 24.01 -1.26
N LYS A 637 -31.47 23.89 -0.15
CA LYS A 637 -32.83 24.44 -0.02
C LYS A 637 -32.84 25.95 -0.31
N ASP A 638 -33.76 26.39 -1.16
CA ASP A 638 -33.95 27.81 -1.52
C ASP A 638 -32.75 28.50 -2.22
N THR A 639 -31.73 27.74 -2.63
CA THR A 639 -30.54 28.25 -3.37
C THR A 639 -30.78 28.41 -4.88
N GLY A 640 -31.84 27.80 -5.41
CA GLY A 640 -32.17 27.77 -6.84
C GLY A 640 -31.72 26.50 -7.57
N PHE A 641 -30.90 25.65 -6.95
CA PHE A 641 -30.71 24.28 -7.41
C PHE A 641 -31.99 23.44 -7.25
N GLY A 642 -32.19 22.47 -8.14
CA GLY A 642 -33.17 21.39 -7.96
C GLY A 642 -32.67 20.34 -6.97
N THR A 643 -33.37 19.21 -6.87
CA THR A 643 -32.91 18.07 -6.06
C THR A 643 -31.56 17.57 -6.57
N ILE A 644 -30.60 17.40 -5.66
CA ILE A 644 -29.28 16.85 -5.94
C ILE A 644 -29.28 15.38 -5.50
N THR A 645 -28.92 14.47 -6.38
CA THR A 645 -28.90 13.03 -6.10
C THR A 645 -27.55 12.43 -6.44
N PHE A 646 -26.86 11.90 -5.45
CA PHE A 646 -25.67 11.07 -5.58
C PHE A 646 -26.05 9.59 -5.55
N THR A 647 -25.51 8.81 -6.50
CA THR A 647 -25.69 7.35 -6.55
C THR A 647 -24.32 6.69 -6.52
N ALA A 648 -24.02 5.87 -5.51
CA ALA A 648 -22.83 5.02 -5.54
C ALA A 648 -22.96 3.95 -6.62
N VAL A 649 -21.86 3.69 -7.32
CA VAL A 649 -21.75 2.61 -8.30
C VAL A 649 -20.72 1.60 -7.80
N GLY A 650 -21.21 0.38 -7.52
CA GLY A 650 -20.40 -0.82 -7.34
C GLY A 650 -20.38 -1.69 -8.60
N ASN A 651 -19.62 -2.78 -8.61
CA ASN A 651 -19.45 -3.68 -9.76
C ASN A 651 -19.12 -2.89 -11.04
N MET A 652 -18.25 -1.89 -10.93
CA MET A 652 -17.92 -1.01 -12.04
C MET A 652 -17.24 -1.79 -13.18
N GLN A 653 -17.45 -1.31 -14.41
CA GLN A 653 -16.79 -1.87 -15.58
C GLN A 653 -15.33 -1.41 -15.72
N SER A 654 -15.04 -0.18 -15.30
CA SER A 654 -13.67 0.33 -15.26
C SER A 654 -12.89 -0.27 -14.10
N PRO A 655 -11.56 -0.46 -14.30
CA PRO A 655 -10.52 -0.55 -13.31
C PRO A 655 -10.97 -0.46 -11.89
N ASN A 656 -11.01 0.77 -11.45
CA ASN A 656 -11.22 1.23 -10.11
C ASN A 656 -11.70 2.69 -10.24
N PRO A 657 -12.10 3.36 -9.13
CA PRO A 657 -12.46 4.77 -9.17
C PRO A 657 -11.30 5.69 -9.64
N TYR A 658 -10.07 5.30 -9.35
CA TYR A 658 -8.85 6.07 -9.60
C TYR A 658 -8.56 6.30 -11.08
N ASP A 659 -8.89 5.33 -11.94
CA ASP A 659 -8.73 5.43 -13.40
C ASP A 659 -9.96 6.08 -14.05
N ALA A 660 -11.14 5.74 -13.54
CA ALA A 660 -12.40 6.08 -14.22
C ALA A 660 -12.73 7.58 -14.16
N VAL A 661 -12.32 8.28 -13.10
CA VAL A 661 -12.54 9.72 -12.94
C VAL A 661 -11.65 10.57 -13.84
N PRO A 662 -10.31 10.42 -13.86
CA PRO A 662 -9.46 11.20 -14.76
C PRO A 662 -9.79 10.94 -16.23
N GLN A 663 -10.19 9.72 -16.61
CA GLN A 663 -10.64 9.38 -17.96
C GLN A 663 -12.01 9.99 -18.35
N GLY A 664 -12.72 10.62 -17.41
CA GLY A 664 -14.01 11.25 -17.68
C GLY A 664 -15.18 10.26 -17.82
N VAL A 665 -15.07 9.06 -17.24
CA VAL A 665 -16.19 8.11 -17.11
C VAL A 665 -17.14 8.53 -15.99
N TYR A 666 -16.57 8.98 -14.86
CA TYR A 666 -17.31 9.49 -13.71
C TYR A 666 -16.85 10.90 -13.32
N ALA A 667 -17.79 11.70 -12.81
CA ALA A 667 -17.49 13.06 -12.33
C ALA A 667 -16.88 13.06 -10.92
N ILE A 668 -17.18 12.04 -10.12
CA ILE A 668 -16.77 11.91 -8.73
C ILE A 668 -16.33 10.47 -8.48
N GLY A 669 -15.19 10.30 -7.82
CA GLY A 669 -14.74 9.03 -7.27
C GLY A 669 -14.68 9.08 -5.75
N CYS A 670 -14.83 7.92 -5.12
CA CYS A 670 -14.57 7.70 -3.70
C CYS A 670 -13.31 6.83 -3.57
N GLY A 671 -12.39 7.23 -2.71
CA GLY A 671 -11.15 6.47 -2.51
C GLY A 671 -10.21 7.14 -1.53
N ALA A 672 -9.08 6.49 -1.26
CA ALA A 672 -8.07 6.97 -0.32
C ALA A 672 -6.68 6.73 -0.90
N TRP A 673 -5.75 7.60 -0.53
CA TRP A 673 -4.32 7.30 -0.59
C TRP A 673 -3.84 7.02 0.83
N GLY A 674 -2.86 6.13 0.95
CA GLY A 674 -2.18 5.83 2.21
C GLY A 674 -0.71 5.56 1.97
N GLY A 675 0.01 5.17 3.02
CA GLY A 675 1.44 4.93 2.96
C GLY A 675 2.28 6.18 3.25
N ALA A 676 3.61 6.04 3.19
CA ALA A 676 4.57 7.07 3.61
C ALA A 676 4.35 7.57 5.06
N PHE A 677 3.74 6.76 5.93
CA PHE A 677 3.38 7.17 7.28
C PHE A 677 4.59 7.42 8.19
N LEU A 678 5.78 6.92 7.82
CA LEU A 678 7.06 7.19 8.50
C LEU A 678 7.89 8.28 7.80
N TYR A 679 7.37 8.82 6.70
CA TYR A 679 7.97 9.95 5.97
C TYR A 679 6.89 10.76 5.22
N PRO A 680 5.97 11.44 5.95
CA PRO A 680 4.82 12.14 5.37
C PRO A 680 5.20 13.22 4.34
N PHE A 681 6.44 13.70 4.36
CA PHE A 681 6.96 14.69 3.43
C PHE A 681 6.81 14.28 1.96
N ARG A 682 6.89 13.00 1.64
CA ARG A 682 6.72 12.53 0.24
C ARG A 682 5.26 12.31 -0.16
N ASN A 683 4.31 12.35 0.79
CA ASN A 683 2.91 11.99 0.54
C ASN A 683 2.29 12.86 -0.55
N PHE A 684 2.71 14.13 -0.69
CA PHE A 684 2.16 15.01 -1.71
C PHE A 684 2.50 14.63 -3.15
N GLN A 685 3.50 13.80 -3.41
CA GLN A 685 3.81 13.34 -4.77
C GLN A 685 2.62 12.61 -5.40
N VAL A 686 1.82 11.85 -4.63
CA VAL A 686 0.66 11.11 -5.18
C VAL A 686 -0.47 12.02 -5.67
N TYR A 687 -0.45 13.29 -5.30
CA TYR A 687 -1.46 14.27 -5.71
C TYR A 687 -0.97 15.20 -6.83
N MET A 688 0.34 15.35 -7.02
CA MET A 688 0.89 16.41 -7.87
C MET A 688 2.15 16.01 -8.66
N ASP A 689 2.58 14.77 -8.60
CA ASP A 689 3.68 14.25 -9.44
C ASP A 689 3.19 13.20 -10.45
N PRO A 690 2.78 13.63 -11.67
CA PRO A 690 2.25 12.75 -12.70
C PRO A 690 3.33 11.91 -13.39
N ASP A 691 4.60 12.21 -13.15
CA ASP A 691 5.73 11.44 -13.68
C ASP A 691 5.94 10.17 -12.83
N GLN A 692 5.59 10.24 -11.54
CA GLN A 692 5.74 9.13 -10.60
C GLN A 692 4.43 8.39 -10.29
N TYR A 693 3.28 9.07 -10.41
CA TYR A 693 1.98 8.54 -9.95
C TYR A 693 0.81 8.88 -10.87
N SER A 694 -0.15 7.96 -10.96
CA SER A 694 -1.47 8.21 -11.55
C SER A 694 -2.30 9.13 -10.65
N ILE A 695 -2.33 10.42 -10.96
CA ILE A 695 -3.07 11.42 -10.17
C ILE A 695 -4.58 11.30 -10.43
N ASN A 696 -5.36 11.09 -9.37
CA ASN A 696 -6.81 10.90 -9.49
C ASN A 696 -7.56 12.18 -9.91
N GLU A 697 -6.97 13.32 -9.60
CA GLU A 697 -7.47 14.66 -9.92
C GLU A 697 -6.90 15.21 -11.24
N ALA A 698 -6.19 14.42 -12.06
CA ALA A 698 -5.51 14.88 -13.28
C ALA A 698 -6.44 15.61 -14.27
N ALA A 699 -7.74 15.31 -14.28
CA ALA A 699 -8.73 16.01 -15.10
C ALA A 699 -9.15 17.39 -14.55
N CYS A 700 -8.57 17.83 -13.42
CA CYS A 700 -8.86 19.14 -12.82
C CYS A 700 -7.79 20.19 -13.11
N TRP A 701 -6.55 19.78 -13.35
CA TRP A 701 -5.38 20.66 -13.32
C TRP A 701 -4.14 19.97 -13.88
N ASP A 702 -3.11 20.75 -14.17
CA ASP A 702 -1.80 20.25 -14.59
C ASP A 702 -0.71 20.73 -13.61
N PRO A 703 -0.24 19.87 -12.69
CA PRO A 703 0.73 20.25 -11.66
C PRO A 703 2.15 20.47 -12.21
N THR A 704 2.44 20.06 -13.45
CA THR A 704 3.74 20.25 -14.10
C THR A 704 3.90 21.68 -14.61
N THR A 705 2.80 22.39 -14.87
CA THR A 705 2.83 23.75 -15.41
C THR A 705 2.25 24.80 -14.46
N GLU A 706 1.35 24.41 -13.55
CA GLU A 706 0.79 25.33 -12.56
C GLU A 706 1.80 25.68 -11.46
N MET A 707 1.91 26.96 -11.14
CA MET A 707 2.92 27.49 -10.22
C MET A 707 2.34 27.77 -8.84
N LEU A 708 3.08 27.41 -7.79
CA LEU A 708 2.76 27.74 -6.40
C LEU A 708 3.93 28.51 -5.77
N THR A 709 3.60 29.56 -5.04
CA THR A 709 4.58 30.30 -4.23
C THR A 709 4.39 29.97 -2.76
N LEU A 710 5.44 29.44 -2.13
CA LEU A 710 5.49 29.18 -0.69
C LEU A 710 6.46 30.15 -0.03
N THR A 711 6.22 30.45 1.24
CA THR A 711 7.17 31.21 2.05
C THR A 711 7.99 30.24 2.88
N ILE A 712 9.30 30.19 2.66
CA ILE A 712 10.22 29.28 3.36
C ILE A 712 11.23 30.13 4.14
N GLY A 713 11.22 30.02 5.48
CA GLY A 713 12.13 30.84 6.30
C GLY A 713 12.00 32.36 6.09
N GLY A 714 10.83 32.82 5.62
CA GLY A 714 10.55 34.23 5.30
C GLY A 714 10.91 34.68 3.87
N GLU A 715 11.39 33.79 3.01
CA GLU A 715 11.63 34.07 1.59
C GLU A 715 10.55 33.44 0.70
N GLU A 716 10.08 34.19 -0.31
CA GLU A 716 9.14 33.66 -1.31
C GLU A 716 9.90 32.84 -2.35
N VAL A 717 9.51 31.58 -2.49
CA VAL A 717 10.03 30.67 -3.52
C VAL A 717 8.88 30.23 -4.40
N THR A 718 9.07 30.25 -5.72
CA THR A 718 8.05 29.84 -6.69
C THR A 718 8.58 28.69 -7.52
N MET A 719 7.83 27.59 -7.56
CA MET A 719 8.07 26.45 -8.46
C MET A 719 6.72 25.83 -8.86
N THR A 720 6.75 24.85 -9.74
CA THR A 720 5.54 24.09 -10.11
C THR A 720 5.08 23.24 -8.92
N TRP A 721 3.83 22.80 -8.92
CA TRP A 721 3.34 21.92 -7.85
C TRP A 721 4.12 20.61 -7.78
N GLN A 722 4.40 20.00 -8.93
CA GLN A 722 5.27 18.83 -9.02
C GLN A 722 6.66 19.08 -8.44
N ALA A 723 7.29 20.20 -8.80
CA ALA A 723 8.62 20.52 -8.27
C ALA A 723 8.59 20.70 -6.74
N TRP A 724 7.49 21.22 -6.18
CA TRP A 724 7.33 21.31 -4.74
C TRP A 724 7.24 19.95 -4.07
N SER A 725 6.45 19.01 -4.58
CA SER A 725 6.37 17.65 -4.00
C SER A 725 7.70 16.92 -4.05
N ASN A 726 8.51 17.19 -5.07
CA ASN A 726 9.82 16.54 -5.26
C ASN A 726 10.96 17.24 -4.51
N SER A 727 10.72 18.45 -3.99
CA SER A 727 11.77 19.27 -3.38
C SER A 727 12.31 18.72 -2.05
N ILE A 728 11.53 17.92 -1.32
CA ILE A 728 11.84 17.44 0.05
C ILE A 728 12.22 15.95 0.12
N SER A 729 12.37 15.26 -1.01
CA SER A 729 12.69 13.84 -1.11
C SER A 729 13.88 13.59 -2.04
N GLY A 730 14.58 12.45 -1.86
CA GLY A 730 15.65 12.00 -2.76
C GLY A 730 16.73 13.05 -3.03
N SER A 731 16.84 13.48 -4.28
CA SER A 731 17.81 14.49 -4.75
C SER A 731 17.30 15.93 -4.70
N GLY A 732 16.09 16.15 -4.17
CA GLY A 732 15.43 17.45 -4.04
C GLY A 732 16.24 18.47 -3.24
N VAL A 733 16.05 19.76 -3.57
CA VAL A 733 16.83 20.88 -2.99
C VAL A 733 16.70 21.02 -1.45
N TYR A 734 15.59 20.56 -0.88
CA TYR A 734 15.30 20.53 0.56
C TYR A 734 15.34 19.11 1.15
N ALA A 735 15.79 18.09 0.41
CA ALA A 735 15.83 16.71 0.90
C ALA A 735 16.68 16.53 2.17
N GLN A 736 17.75 17.33 2.32
CA GLN A 736 18.62 17.37 3.50
C GLN A 736 18.30 18.52 4.48
N ALA A 737 17.19 19.23 4.31
CA ALA A 737 16.76 20.29 5.22
C ALA A 737 16.27 19.73 6.58
N SER A 738 16.16 20.59 7.59
CA SER A 738 15.59 20.20 8.89
C SER A 738 14.11 19.86 8.80
N ASN A 739 13.62 19.04 9.74
CA ASN A 739 12.20 18.70 9.83
C ASN A 739 11.31 19.94 9.99
N GLU A 740 11.78 21.00 10.66
CA GLU A 740 11.06 22.28 10.76
C GLU A 740 10.74 22.88 9.37
N VAL A 741 11.73 22.92 8.47
CA VAL A 741 11.55 23.43 7.10
C VAL A 741 10.63 22.51 6.29
N LYS A 742 10.81 21.19 6.42
CA LYS A 742 9.98 20.21 5.70
C LYS A 742 8.51 20.28 6.15
N LEU A 743 8.26 20.43 7.45
CA LEU A 743 6.91 20.63 8.01
C LEU A 743 6.25 21.92 7.49
N GLU A 744 7.00 23.03 7.42
CA GLU A 744 6.53 24.30 6.87
C GLU A 744 6.11 24.15 5.39
N ILE A 745 6.90 23.44 4.58
CA ILE A 745 6.58 23.16 3.17
C ILE A 745 5.33 22.29 3.06
N THR A 746 5.32 21.14 3.75
CA THR A 746 4.22 20.16 3.66
C THR A 746 2.89 20.73 4.14
N ALA A 747 2.87 21.51 5.22
CA ALA A 747 1.64 22.13 5.71
C ALA A 747 1.08 23.18 4.74
N GLN A 748 1.94 24.00 4.13
CA GLN A 748 1.50 24.96 3.11
C GLN A 748 0.97 24.26 1.85
N LEU A 749 1.59 23.14 1.44
CA LEU A 749 1.08 22.31 0.34
C LEU A 749 -0.30 21.73 0.67
N GLU A 750 -0.49 21.19 1.87
CA GLU A 750 -1.78 20.64 2.31
C GLU A 750 -2.89 21.71 2.30
N GLU A 751 -2.62 22.89 2.88
CA GLU A 751 -3.55 24.01 2.89
C GLU A 751 -3.92 24.43 1.47
N ALA A 752 -2.93 24.68 0.62
CA ALA A 752 -3.14 25.18 -0.72
C ALA A 752 -3.89 24.16 -1.60
N TYR A 753 -3.52 22.88 -1.52
CA TYR A 753 -4.13 21.81 -2.30
C TYR A 753 -5.58 21.56 -1.87
N LEU A 754 -5.86 21.40 -0.57
CA LEU A 754 -7.24 21.20 -0.09
C LEU A 754 -8.13 22.40 -0.39
N ASN A 755 -7.57 23.61 -0.45
CA ASN A 755 -8.31 24.81 -0.81
C ASN A 755 -8.71 24.86 -2.30
N LEU A 756 -8.19 23.99 -3.18
CA LEU A 756 -8.67 23.83 -4.56
C LEU A 756 -10.02 23.08 -4.63
N TYR A 757 -10.33 22.28 -3.59
CA TYR A 757 -11.48 21.38 -3.54
C TYR A 757 -11.57 20.43 -4.75
N TYR A 758 -10.43 19.96 -5.26
CA TYR A 758 -10.36 18.82 -6.19
C TYR A 758 -10.42 17.47 -5.46
N ARG A 759 -10.20 17.50 -4.14
CA ARG A 759 -10.45 16.40 -3.20
C ARG A 759 -11.10 16.92 -1.93
N ILE A 760 -11.99 16.13 -1.34
CA ILE A 760 -12.69 16.40 -0.08
C ILE A 760 -12.48 15.22 0.87
N PRO A 761 -11.67 15.37 1.94
CA PRO A 761 -11.57 14.37 2.99
C PRO A 761 -12.89 14.19 3.74
N ILE A 762 -13.24 12.93 4.07
CA ILE A 762 -14.47 12.56 4.78
C ILE A 762 -14.16 11.87 6.10
N CYS A 763 -13.43 10.75 6.06
CA CYS A 763 -13.18 9.92 7.24
C CYS A 763 -11.88 9.11 7.14
N ASN A 764 -11.27 8.84 8.27
CA ASN A 764 -10.19 7.86 8.41
C ASN A 764 -10.79 6.47 8.54
N THR A 765 -10.23 5.50 7.82
CA THR A 765 -10.66 4.10 7.94
C THR A 765 -10.07 3.47 9.20
N VAL A 766 -10.80 2.50 9.75
CA VAL A 766 -10.44 1.78 10.96
C VAL A 766 -10.78 0.31 10.72
N LEU A 767 -9.83 -0.59 10.98
CA LEU A 767 -10.09 -2.01 10.97
C LEU A 767 -10.67 -2.42 12.33
N SER A 768 -11.90 -2.94 12.35
CA SER A 768 -12.53 -3.43 13.58
C SER A 768 -12.72 -4.94 13.54
N TYR A 769 -12.27 -5.65 14.57
CA TYR A 769 -12.37 -7.12 14.66
C TYR A 769 -12.46 -7.63 16.10
N LEU A 770 -13.07 -8.78 16.28
CA LEU A 770 -13.05 -9.52 17.55
C LEU A 770 -11.82 -10.42 17.63
N LEU A 771 -11.14 -10.41 18.77
CA LEU A 771 -10.07 -11.36 19.11
C LEU A 771 -10.66 -12.53 19.92
N SER A 772 -10.28 -13.76 19.58
CA SER A 772 -10.68 -14.94 20.32
C SER A 772 -10.19 -14.91 21.77
N GLN A 773 -11.05 -15.27 22.73
CA GLN A 773 -10.65 -15.37 24.15
C GLN A 773 -9.59 -16.46 24.41
N GLN A 774 -9.30 -17.31 23.42
CA GLN A 774 -8.18 -18.26 23.48
C GLN A 774 -6.84 -17.56 23.74
N CYS A 775 -6.68 -16.34 23.26
CA CYS A 775 -5.43 -15.59 23.31
C CYS A 775 -5.66 -14.13 23.72
N SER A 776 -4.57 -13.47 24.05
CA SER A 776 -4.54 -12.04 24.36
C SER A 776 -3.36 -11.40 23.66
N TYR A 777 -3.59 -10.21 23.12
CA TYR A 777 -2.50 -9.33 22.73
C TYR A 777 -1.73 -8.86 23.95
N TYR A 778 -0.52 -8.36 23.73
CA TYR A 778 0.34 -7.86 24.80
C TYR A 778 -0.21 -6.57 25.43
N THR A 779 -0.83 -5.72 24.60
CA THR A 779 -1.42 -4.44 25.01
C THR A 779 -2.73 -4.18 24.27
N GLU A 780 -3.59 -3.33 24.84
CA GLU A 780 -4.80 -2.81 24.20
C GLU A 780 -4.54 -1.47 23.49
N ASN A 781 -3.33 -0.92 23.62
CA ASN A 781 -2.95 0.34 23.01
C ASN A 781 -2.38 0.11 21.60
N TYR A 782 -3.22 0.34 20.59
CA TYR A 782 -2.78 0.30 19.19
C TYR A 782 -1.72 1.36 18.90
N HIS A 783 -0.69 0.95 18.15
CA HIS A 783 0.29 1.81 17.52
C HIS A 783 0.71 1.22 16.16
N VAL A 784 0.78 2.05 15.12
CA VAL A 784 1.03 1.61 13.72
C VAL A 784 2.29 0.76 13.52
N LEU A 785 3.33 0.94 14.36
CA LEU A 785 4.59 0.23 14.21
C LEU A 785 4.67 -1.17 14.82
N TYR A 786 3.82 -1.49 15.78
CA TYR A 786 3.86 -2.78 16.47
C TYR A 786 2.48 -3.39 16.68
N GLY A 787 1.42 -2.73 16.20
CA GLY A 787 0.02 -3.10 16.46
C GLY A 787 -0.26 -3.18 17.96
N PHE A 788 -0.71 -4.35 18.39
CA PHE A 788 -0.91 -4.71 19.80
C PHE A 788 0.20 -5.62 20.36
N GLY A 789 1.35 -5.67 19.68
CA GLY A 789 2.46 -6.61 19.91
C GLY A 789 2.47 -7.82 18.96
N GLY A 790 1.40 -7.98 18.15
CA GLY A 790 1.27 -8.99 17.10
C GLY A 790 1.40 -10.44 17.58
N LEU A 791 1.58 -11.37 16.63
CA LEU A 791 1.82 -12.79 16.92
C LEU A 791 3.07 -13.01 17.80
N ARG A 792 4.07 -12.14 17.65
CA ARG A 792 5.32 -12.18 18.39
C ARG A 792 5.10 -12.15 19.90
N LEU A 793 4.29 -11.22 20.40
CA LEU A 793 4.06 -11.03 21.84
C LEU A 793 2.71 -11.58 22.32
N MET A 794 1.95 -12.23 21.45
CA MET A 794 0.68 -12.87 21.77
C MET A 794 0.86 -13.96 22.84
N THR A 795 -0.07 -13.99 23.80
CA THR A 795 -0.13 -15.01 24.85
C THR A 795 -1.41 -15.83 24.73
N TYR A 796 -1.40 -17.04 25.31
CA TYR A 796 -2.54 -17.95 25.26
C TYR A 796 -3.12 -18.20 26.65
N ASN A 797 -4.43 -17.98 26.77
CA ASN A 797 -5.22 -18.20 27.97
C ASN A 797 -5.62 -19.68 28.12
N TYR A 798 -5.68 -20.40 26.99
CA TYR A 798 -6.07 -21.80 26.91
C TYR A 798 -5.14 -22.55 25.94
N THR A 799 -4.76 -23.79 26.27
CA THR A 799 -4.30 -24.73 25.24
C THR A 799 -5.42 -25.02 24.25
N ASP A 800 -5.11 -25.58 23.08
CA ASP A 800 -6.13 -26.01 22.11
C ASP A 800 -7.16 -26.97 22.75
N THR A 801 -6.71 -27.88 23.63
CA THR A 801 -7.59 -28.83 24.32
C THR A 801 -8.54 -28.10 25.28
N GLU A 802 -8.00 -27.17 26.06
CA GLU A 802 -8.77 -26.40 27.04
C GLU A 802 -9.75 -25.44 26.35
N TRP A 803 -9.34 -24.85 25.22
CA TRP A 803 -10.14 -23.91 24.44
C TRP A 803 -11.45 -24.54 23.94
N PHE A 804 -11.36 -25.67 23.23
CA PHE A 804 -12.56 -26.34 22.73
C PHE A 804 -13.42 -26.90 23.87
N ALA A 805 -12.82 -27.27 25.01
CA ALA A 805 -13.57 -27.67 26.19
C ALA A 805 -14.37 -26.50 26.81
N ALA A 806 -13.80 -25.28 26.84
CA ALA A 806 -14.48 -24.07 27.32
C ALA A 806 -15.64 -23.66 26.40
N ILE A 807 -15.46 -23.77 25.08
CA ILE A 807 -16.55 -23.55 24.11
C ILE A 807 -17.69 -24.55 24.30
N ASP A 808 -17.37 -25.84 24.39
CA ASP A 808 -18.38 -26.89 24.60
C ASP A 808 -19.16 -26.72 25.92
N ALA A 809 -18.52 -26.11 26.91
CA ALA A 809 -19.13 -25.76 28.19
C ALA A 809 -20.00 -24.48 28.13
N GLY A 810 -19.92 -23.70 27.06
CA GLY A 810 -20.62 -22.42 26.90
C GLY A 810 -20.04 -21.31 27.80
N GLU A 811 -18.72 -21.34 28.05
CA GLU A 811 -18.02 -20.42 28.93
C GLU A 811 -17.49 -19.15 28.22
N ILE A 812 -17.73 -19.02 26.91
CA ILE A 812 -17.24 -17.91 26.07
C ILE A 812 -18.37 -16.92 25.76
N GLU A 813 -18.12 -15.63 25.97
CA GLU A 813 -19.09 -14.53 25.77
C GLU A 813 -18.39 -13.28 25.22
N TYR A 814 -18.84 -12.79 24.06
CA TYR A 814 -18.27 -11.62 23.37
C TYR A 814 -19.13 -10.38 23.54
#